data_AF-A0A395TWK5-F1
#
_entry.id   AF-A0A395TWK5-F1
#
_cell.length_a   1.000
_cell.length_b   1.000
_cell.length_c   1.000
_cell.angle_alpha   90.00
_cell.angle_beta   90.00
_cell.angle_gamma   90.00
#
_symmetry.space_group_name_H-M   'P 1'
#
loop_
_entity.id
_entity.type
_entity.pdbx_description
1 polymer ?
#
loop_
_entity_poly.entity_id
_entity_poly.type
_entity_poly.pdbx_seq_one_letter_code
_entity_poly.pdbx_strand_id
1 'polypeptide(L)'
;MSYRIEFAVLSEQKPDCRFGLTLHNLSDQDLHDWSLYFVIDRYIQPMSVTNGQLTQVGSLCSIVPTEKVLPANGHFYCEFIIKTAPYHFYTDGVKHAFVQLNDKQPVERINVAVNPIVLASPFRERSQIPEVTAAELCLIPKPNSLQRFQGEFVVNHSSQISLQSDSAARAARWLEQELHALHGFKLNTVGHSDIVYRSNPTLDEGHYQLNIEAQGIKIEAGSHSGFMHASATLLQLAQAHQGSLRFPLVKIVDAPRFKYRGMMLDCARHFHSLEQVKRVINQLAHYKFNVFHWHLTDDEGWRIEIKRLPQLTDIGAWRGMDEVLEPQYSLLTERHGGFYTQEEIRAVIEYASDRGITVIPEIDVPGHSRAAIKALPEWLVDEEDCSQYRSIQYYNDNVLSPALPGTYQFLDIVLEEVAALFPSQFIHIGADEVPHGVWVDSPKCQALMQEQGYTDPKELQGHLLRYAEKKLKSLGKRMVGWEEAHHGDKVSKDTVIYSWLSEKAALDCAKQGFDVILQPGQFTYLDIVQDYAPEEPGVDWAGVTPLERAYGYEPLADVPANDPLRKRILGIQCALWCELINNSERMEYMLYPRLTALAEGGWTEKSQRDWLDYLARLKGHLPLLDKQKIPYRAPWK
;
A
#
# COMPACT_ATOMS: atom_id res chain seq x y z
N MET A 1 5.81 -7.21 -33.44
CA MET A 1 4.81 -8.20 -32.96
C MET A 1 3.78 -8.39 -34.06
N SER A 2 3.30 -9.61 -34.26
CA SER A 2 2.36 -9.96 -35.33
C SER A 2 0.92 -9.50 -35.07
N TYR A 3 0.60 -9.10 -33.83
CA TYR A 3 -0.71 -8.62 -33.43
C TYR A 3 -0.57 -7.34 -32.61
N ARG A 4 -1.53 -6.42 -32.78
CA ARG A 4 -1.55 -5.12 -32.08
C ARG A 4 -2.97 -4.69 -31.75
N ILE A 5 -3.18 -4.10 -30.58
CA ILE A 5 -4.42 -3.40 -30.22
C ILE A 5 -4.25 -1.89 -30.28
N GLU A 6 -5.25 -1.24 -30.84
CA GLU A 6 -5.52 0.18 -30.68
C GLU A 6 -6.80 0.35 -29.84
N PHE A 7 -6.74 1.23 -28.85
CA PHE A 7 -7.86 1.54 -27.96
C PHE A 7 -8.08 3.04 -27.96
N ALA A 8 -9.32 3.48 -28.15
CA ALA A 8 -9.64 4.91 -28.30
C ALA A 8 -10.94 5.29 -27.59
N VAL A 9 -10.95 6.48 -27.00
CA VAL A 9 -12.18 7.11 -26.51
C VAL A 9 -12.94 7.67 -27.71
N LEU A 10 -14.15 7.18 -27.97
CA LEU A 10 -14.99 7.61 -29.09
C LEU A 10 -15.93 8.75 -28.68
N SER A 11 -16.44 8.73 -27.44
CA SER A 11 -17.29 9.78 -26.90
C SER A 11 -17.38 9.71 -25.38
N GLU A 12 -17.53 10.87 -24.74
CA GLU A 12 -17.69 11.01 -23.29
C GLU A 12 -19.01 11.73 -22.98
N GLN A 13 -19.96 11.06 -22.33
CA GLN A 13 -21.26 11.60 -21.95
C GLN A 13 -21.61 11.12 -20.54
N LYS A 14 -21.39 11.95 -19.52
CA LYS A 14 -21.57 11.54 -18.12
C LYS A 14 -22.94 10.86 -17.87
N PRO A 15 -22.98 9.66 -17.26
CA PRO A 15 -21.87 8.92 -16.63
C PRO A 15 -21.14 7.90 -17.54
N ASP A 16 -21.43 7.89 -18.83
CA ASP A 16 -20.99 6.86 -19.78
C ASP A 16 -19.87 7.35 -20.72
N CYS A 17 -18.85 6.52 -20.92
CA CYS A 17 -17.82 6.70 -21.94
C CYS A 17 -17.89 5.54 -22.93
N ARG A 18 -17.85 5.84 -24.23
CA ARG A 18 -17.84 4.85 -25.31
C ARG A 18 -16.44 4.71 -25.87
N PHE A 19 -16.01 3.48 -26.05
CA PHE A 19 -14.66 3.15 -26.51
C PHE A 19 -14.71 2.29 -27.76
N GLY A 20 -13.67 2.41 -28.59
CA GLY A 20 -13.40 1.53 -29.73
C GLY A 20 -12.14 0.73 -29.45
N LEU A 21 -12.19 -0.57 -29.67
CA LEU A 21 -11.06 -1.49 -29.57
C LEU A 21 -10.86 -2.15 -30.94
N THR A 22 -9.65 -2.00 -31.49
CA THR A 22 -9.25 -2.59 -32.75
C THR A 22 -8.10 -3.55 -32.54
N LEU A 23 -8.29 -4.84 -32.84
CA LEU A 23 -7.20 -5.82 -32.92
C LEU A 23 -6.76 -5.98 -34.38
N HIS A 24 -5.51 -5.68 -34.67
CA HIS A 24 -4.90 -5.88 -35.99
C HIS A 24 -4.17 -7.23 -36.05
N ASN A 25 -4.46 -8.02 -37.09
CA ASN A 25 -3.62 -9.13 -37.52
C ASN A 25 -2.61 -8.60 -38.54
N LEU A 26 -1.37 -8.38 -38.10
CA LEU A 26 -0.28 -7.88 -38.93
C LEU A 26 0.57 -9.03 -39.52
N SER A 27 0.09 -10.27 -39.39
CA SER A 27 0.76 -11.45 -39.93
C SER A 27 0.28 -11.78 -41.34
N ASP A 28 1.02 -12.67 -42.00
CA ASP A 28 0.67 -13.22 -43.30
C ASP A 28 -0.26 -14.46 -43.21
N GLN A 29 -0.82 -14.74 -42.03
CA GLN A 29 -1.69 -15.89 -41.80
C GLN A 29 -3.05 -15.49 -41.22
N ASP A 30 -4.10 -16.17 -41.65
CA ASP A 30 -5.42 -16.04 -41.06
C ASP A 30 -5.42 -16.62 -39.64
N LEU A 31 -6.09 -15.92 -38.73
CA LEU A 31 -6.40 -16.42 -37.41
C LEU A 31 -7.75 -17.13 -37.44
N HIS A 32 -7.81 -18.37 -36.98
CA HIS A 32 -9.03 -19.17 -36.91
C HIS A 32 -9.39 -19.47 -35.45
N ASP A 33 -10.71 -19.53 -35.18
CA ASP A 33 -11.32 -19.89 -33.90
C ASP A 33 -10.60 -19.27 -32.70
N TRP A 34 -10.49 -17.95 -32.71
CA TRP A 34 -9.66 -17.20 -31.79
C TRP A 34 -10.49 -16.41 -30.76
N SER A 35 -9.89 -16.09 -29.62
CA SER A 35 -10.45 -15.18 -28.61
C SER A 35 -9.41 -14.14 -28.22
N LEU A 36 -9.85 -12.90 -27.97
CA LEU A 36 -8.98 -11.85 -27.43
C LEU A 36 -9.12 -11.79 -25.91
N TYR A 37 -8.00 -11.84 -25.20
CA TYR A 37 -7.92 -11.58 -23.77
C TYR A 37 -7.17 -10.28 -23.51
N PHE A 38 -7.64 -9.48 -22.57
CA PHE A 38 -6.99 -8.22 -22.21
C PHE A 38 -7.32 -7.79 -20.78
N VAL A 39 -6.50 -6.90 -20.22
CA VAL A 39 -6.72 -6.30 -18.90
C VAL A 39 -7.25 -4.88 -19.02
N ILE A 40 -8.35 -4.60 -18.31
CA ILE A 40 -8.84 -3.26 -18.01
C ILE A 40 -9.38 -3.23 -16.57
N ASP A 41 -9.21 -2.11 -15.87
CA ASP A 41 -9.60 -1.89 -14.47
C ASP A 41 -10.94 -1.14 -14.35
N ARG A 42 -11.80 -1.26 -15.37
CA ARG A 42 -13.14 -0.70 -15.38
C ARG A 42 -14.16 -1.74 -15.83
N TYR A 43 -15.38 -1.62 -15.32
CA TYR A 43 -16.48 -2.50 -15.71
C TYR A 43 -17.01 -2.15 -17.09
N ILE A 44 -16.83 -3.06 -18.04
CA ILE A 44 -17.46 -2.92 -19.35
C ILE A 44 -18.90 -3.38 -19.25
N GLN A 45 -19.86 -2.57 -19.74
CA GLN A 45 -21.26 -2.96 -19.79
C GLN A 45 -21.44 -4.10 -20.82
N PRO A 46 -21.77 -5.34 -20.43
CA PRO A 46 -21.74 -6.47 -21.36
C PRO A 46 -22.69 -6.30 -22.55
N MET A 47 -23.87 -5.69 -22.31
CA MET A 47 -24.89 -5.43 -23.34
C MET A 47 -24.52 -4.31 -24.33
N SER A 48 -23.45 -3.57 -24.06
CA SER A 48 -22.99 -2.48 -24.94
C SER A 48 -22.00 -2.94 -26.01
N VAL A 49 -21.52 -4.19 -25.91
CA VAL A 49 -20.49 -4.75 -26.80
C VAL A 49 -21.10 -4.96 -28.19
N THR A 50 -20.53 -4.32 -29.21
CA THR A 50 -21.13 -4.30 -30.56
C THR A 50 -20.77 -5.50 -31.43
N ASN A 51 -19.66 -6.19 -31.15
CA ASN A 51 -19.18 -7.32 -31.93
C ASN A 51 -18.48 -8.33 -31.03
N GLY A 52 -19.02 -9.55 -30.97
CA GLY A 52 -18.57 -10.62 -30.08
C GLY A 52 -19.26 -10.65 -28.71
N GLN A 53 -18.92 -11.67 -27.93
CA GLN A 53 -19.40 -11.87 -26.56
C GLN A 53 -18.26 -11.58 -25.58
N LEU A 54 -18.52 -10.68 -24.63
CA LEU A 54 -17.58 -10.32 -23.58
C LEU A 54 -17.87 -11.10 -22.29
N THR A 55 -16.80 -11.58 -21.66
CA THR A 55 -16.78 -11.99 -20.25
C THR A 55 -15.76 -11.13 -19.51
N GLN A 56 -16.07 -10.77 -18.26
CA GLN A 56 -15.15 -10.04 -17.38
C GLN A 56 -15.15 -10.66 -15.99
N VAL A 57 -13.96 -10.96 -15.46
CA VAL A 57 -13.72 -11.45 -14.10
C VAL A 57 -12.64 -10.58 -13.48
N GLY A 58 -13.04 -9.68 -12.58
CA GLY A 58 -12.12 -8.66 -12.08
C GLY A 58 -11.66 -7.73 -13.21
N SER A 59 -10.34 -7.63 -13.35
CA SER A 59 -9.69 -6.89 -14.44
C SER A 59 -9.54 -7.68 -15.76
N LEU A 60 -9.67 -9.02 -15.72
CA LEU A 60 -9.52 -9.87 -16.90
C LEU A 60 -10.77 -9.82 -17.76
N CYS A 61 -10.61 -9.44 -19.01
CA CYS A 61 -11.64 -9.46 -20.03
C CYS A 61 -11.30 -10.47 -21.12
N SER A 62 -12.32 -11.13 -21.67
CA SER A 62 -12.22 -11.93 -22.89
C SER A 62 -13.33 -11.58 -23.86
N ILE A 63 -13.00 -11.40 -25.14
CA ILE A 63 -13.96 -11.24 -26.23
C ILE A 63 -13.84 -12.43 -27.17
N VAL A 64 -14.93 -13.18 -27.30
CA VAL A 64 -15.11 -14.18 -28.34
C VAL A 64 -15.79 -13.49 -29.52
N PRO A 65 -15.10 -13.28 -30.66
CA PRO A 65 -15.66 -12.57 -31.81
C PRO A 65 -16.82 -13.35 -32.45
N THR A 66 -17.74 -12.63 -33.09
CA THR A 66 -18.83 -13.27 -33.86
C THR A 66 -18.29 -13.99 -35.09
N GLU A 67 -17.31 -13.40 -35.77
CA GLU A 67 -16.60 -14.01 -36.89
C GLU A 67 -15.44 -14.87 -36.37
N LYS A 68 -15.40 -16.13 -36.80
CA LYS A 68 -14.37 -17.09 -36.36
C LYS A 68 -13.03 -16.92 -37.08
N VAL A 69 -12.96 -16.13 -38.14
CA VAL A 69 -11.75 -15.94 -38.93
C VAL A 69 -11.39 -14.46 -38.93
N LEU A 70 -10.15 -14.14 -38.51
CA LEU A 70 -9.56 -12.82 -38.67
C LEU A 70 -8.46 -12.90 -39.76
N PRO A 71 -8.73 -12.40 -40.98
CA PRO A 71 -7.81 -12.55 -42.10
C PRO A 71 -6.41 -11.97 -41.84
N ALA A 72 -5.41 -12.54 -42.50
CA ALA A 72 -4.08 -11.95 -42.62
C ALA A 72 -4.17 -10.48 -43.07
N ASN A 73 -3.40 -9.60 -42.43
CA ASN A 73 -3.45 -8.14 -42.66
C ASN A 73 -4.83 -7.48 -42.40
N GLY A 74 -5.77 -8.21 -41.77
CA GLY A 74 -7.09 -7.74 -41.40
C GLY A 74 -7.15 -7.13 -39.99
N HIS A 75 -8.35 -6.72 -39.58
CA HIS A 75 -8.59 -6.28 -38.21
C HIS A 75 -9.97 -6.71 -37.70
N PHE A 76 -10.07 -6.87 -36.39
CA PHE A 76 -11.31 -6.98 -35.64
C PHE A 76 -11.59 -5.65 -34.94
N TYR A 77 -12.83 -5.19 -34.98
CA TYR A 77 -13.28 -3.97 -34.31
C TYR A 77 -14.50 -4.27 -33.45
N CYS A 78 -14.49 -3.76 -32.22
CA CYS A 78 -15.65 -3.71 -31.35
C CYS A 78 -15.73 -2.38 -30.60
N GLU A 79 -16.94 -2.00 -30.23
CA GLU A 79 -17.22 -0.88 -29.33
C GLU A 79 -17.84 -1.40 -28.05
N PHE A 80 -17.67 -0.65 -26.97
CA PHE A 80 -18.36 -0.88 -25.71
C PHE A 80 -18.44 0.40 -24.88
N ILE A 81 -19.30 0.38 -23.86
CA ILE A 81 -19.57 1.47 -22.93
C ILE A 81 -19.10 1.08 -21.53
N ILE A 82 -18.47 2.03 -20.85
CA ILE A 82 -18.08 1.97 -19.43
C ILE A 82 -18.76 3.12 -18.70
N LYS A 83 -19.30 2.86 -17.50
CA LYS A 83 -19.76 3.90 -16.57
C LYS A 83 -18.57 4.47 -15.81
N THR A 84 -18.01 5.56 -16.29
CA THR A 84 -16.78 6.15 -15.75
C THR A 84 -16.74 7.65 -16.01
N ALA A 85 -15.99 8.37 -15.17
CA ALA A 85 -15.51 9.68 -15.55
C ALA A 85 -14.59 9.59 -16.79
N PRO A 86 -14.38 10.69 -17.52
CA PRO A 86 -13.41 10.75 -18.62
C PRO A 86 -12.06 10.16 -18.24
N TYR A 87 -11.41 9.47 -19.18
CA TYR A 87 -10.05 8.97 -18.98
C TYR A 87 -9.06 10.10 -19.20
N HIS A 88 -8.09 10.19 -18.29
CA HIS A 88 -7.11 11.26 -18.29
C HIS A 88 -5.67 10.77 -18.47
N PHE A 89 -5.42 9.48 -18.22
CA PHE A 89 -4.09 8.89 -18.20
C PHE A 89 -3.98 7.70 -19.14
N TYR A 90 -2.77 7.44 -19.66
CA TYR A 90 -2.56 6.26 -20.50
C TYR A 90 -2.72 4.95 -19.72
N THR A 91 -2.52 4.97 -18.40
CA THR A 91 -2.72 3.83 -17.49
C THR A 91 -4.16 3.36 -17.39
N ASP A 92 -5.14 4.22 -17.71
CA ASP A 92 -6.56 3.85 -17.77
C ASP A 92 -6.86 2.89 -18.93
N GLY A 93 -5.97 2.84 -19.94
CA GLY A 93 -6.11 1.99 -21.11
C GLY A 93 -5.93 0.50 -20.83
N VAL A 94 -5.89 -0.27 -21.93
CA VAL A 94 -5.55 -1.70 -21.88
C VAL A 94 -4.11 -1.85 -21.39
N LYS A 95 -3.89 -2.72 -20.39
CA LYS A 95 -2.57 -2.88 -19.75
C LYS A 95 -1.75 -4.01 -20.36
N HIS A 96 -2.42 -5.09 -20.74
CA HIS A 96 -1.83 -6.26 -21.37
C HIS A 96 -2.89 -7.00 -22.19
N ALA A 97 -2.49 -7.70 -23.25
CA ALA A 97 -3.39 -8.46 -24.10
C ALA A 97 -2.70 -9.64 -24.80
N PHE A 98 -3.46 -10.69 -25.07
CA PHE A 98 -3.04 -11.82 -25.91
C PHE A 98 -4.23 -12.39 -26.70
N VAL A 99 -3.94 -13.04 -27.82
CA VAL A 99 -4.90 -13.84 -28.59
C VAL A 99 -4.74 -15.30 -28.19
N GLN A 100 -5.84 -15.99 -27.93
CA GLN A 100 -5.88 -17.43 -27.74
C GLN A 100 -6.46 -18.12 -28.98
N LEU A 101 -5.82 -19.21 -29.43
CA LEU A 101 -6.37 -20.10 -30.45
C LEU A 101 -7.14 -21.23 -29.77
N ASN A 102 -8.46 -21.28 -29.94
CA ASN A 102 -9.34 -22.18 -29.20
C ASN A 102 -9.40 -23.60 -29.82
N ASP A 103 -8.97 -23.75 -31.07
CA ASP A 103 -8.94 -25.01 -31.80
C ASP A 103 -7.64 -25.82 -31.61
N LYS A 104 -6.61 -25.23 -30.97
CA LYS A 104 -5.31 -25.88 -30.76
C LYS A 104 -5.19 -26.58 -29.42
N GLN A 105 -4.45 -27.70 -29.44
CA GLN A 105 -4.08 -28.49 -28.27
C GLN A 105 -2.58 -28.87 -28.35
N PRO A 106 -1.72 -28.40 -27.42
CA PRO A 106 -2.03 -27.50 -26.30
C PRO A 106 -2.51 -26.12 -26.79
N VAL A 107 -3.24 -25.41 -25.92
CA VAL A 107 -3.75 -24.07 -26.21
C VAL A 107 -2.59 -23.14 -26.55
N GLU A 108 -2.68 -22.47 -27.70
CA GLU A 108 -1.69 -21.49 -28.13
C GLU A 108 -2.13 -20.08 -27.76
N ARG A 109 -1.25 -19.33 -27.11
CA ARG A 109 -1.46 -17.93 -26.70
C ARG A 109 -0.41 -17.05 -27.34
N ILE A 110 -0.85 -16.01 -28.05
CA ILE A 110 0.02 -15.11 -28.80
C ILE A 110 -0.07 -13.71 -28.21
N ASN A 111 1.05 -13.17 -27.74
CA ASN A 111 1.10 -11.82 -27.18
C ASN A 111 0.71 -10.76 -28.21
N VAL A 112 -0.03 -9.76 -27.73
CA VAL A 112 -0.53 -8.63 -28.53
C VAL A 112 0.16 -7.37 -28.06
N ALA A 113 0.74 -6.60 -28.99
CA ALA A 113 1.26 -5.27 -28.67
C ALA A 113 0.10 -4.35 -28.29
N VAL A 114 0.22 -3.61 -27.18
CA VAL A 114 -0.81 -2.66 -26.77
C VAL A 114 -0.27 -1.25 -26.96
N ASN A 115 -0.92 -0.47 -27.83
CA ASN A 115 -0.60 0.95 -27.96
C ASN A 115 -1.25 1.74 -26.80
N PRO A 116 -0.65 2.87 -26.38
CA PRO A 116 -1.32 3.80 -25.47
C PRO A 116 -2.70 4.20 -26.01
N ILE A 117 -3.66 4.32 -25.10
CA ILE A 117 -5.02 4.73 -25.45
C ILE A 117 -5.02 6.13 -26.09
N VAL A 118 -5.84 6.31 -27.13
CA VAL A 118 -6.15 7.63 -27.68
C VAL A 118 -7.17 8.32 -26.77
N LEU A 119 -6.69 9.21 -25.91
CA LEU A 119 -7.50 9.98 -24.96
C LEU A 119 -8.25 11.12 -25.68
N ALA A 120 -9.51 11.34 -25.31
CA ALA A 120 -10.29 12.49 -25.78
C ALA A 120 -10.04 13.74 -24.93
N SER A 121 -9.88 13.58 -23.62
CA SER A 121 -9.85 14.68 -22.65
C SER A 121 -8.65 14.62 -21.68
N PRO A 122 -7.39 14.55 -22.14
CA PRO A 122 -6.24 14.64 -21.24
C PRO A 122 -6.19 16.02 -20.56
N PHE A 123 -5.69 16.08 -19.33
CA PHE A 123 -5.50 17.36 -18.65
C PHE A 123 -4.49 18.25 -19.40
N ARG A 124 -4.78 19.55 -19.44
CA ARG A 124 -3.86 20.56 -19.98
C ARG A 124 -2.95 21.16 -18.92
N GLU A 125 -3.38 21.16 -17.67
CA GLU A 125 -2.60 21.68 -16.55
C GLU A 125 -1.44 20.75 -16.21
N ARG A 126 -0.42 21.29 -15.52
CA ARG A 126 0.73 20.55 -14.98
C ARG A 126 1.06 21.16 -13.63
N SER A 127 1.38 20.33 -12.67
CA SER A 127 1.95 20.76 -11.40
C SER A 127 3.33 21.37 -11.65
N GLN A 128 3.64 22.45 -10.93
CA GLN A 128 4.93 23.14 -11.03
C GLN A 128 5.57 23.14 -9.65
N ILE A 129 6.82 22.70 -9.58
CA ILE A 129 7.62 22.78 -8.35
C ILE A 129 8.56 23.97 -8.51
N PRO A 130 8.54 24.96 -7.59
CA PRO A 130 9.42 26.10 -7.68
C PRO A 130 10.88 25.68 -7.57
N GLU A 131 11.75 26.39 -8.30
CA GLU A 131 13.18 26.26 -8.12
C GLU A 131 13.59 26.83 -6.74
N VAL A 132 14.32 26.02 -5.99
CA VAL A 132 14.86 26.37 -4.68
C VAL A 132 16.36 26.06 -4.63
N THR A 133 17.08 26.72 -3.74
CA THR A 133 18.44 26.29 -3.38
C THR A 133 18.34 25.14 -2.38
N ALA A 134 19.21 24.14 -2.51
CA ALA A 134 19.29 23.06 -1.53
C ALA A 134 19.61 23.64 -0.14
N ALA A 135 18.90 23.18 0.89
CA ALA A 135 19.19 23.55 2.27
C ALA A 135 20.56 23.01 2.67
N GLU A 136 21.23 23.70 3.60
CA GLU A 136 22.53 23.20 4.11
C GLU A 136 22.36 21.99 5.04
N LEU A 137 21.23 21.90 5.76
CA LEU A 137 20.85 20.73 6.57
C LEU A 137 19.61 20.08 5.97
N CYS A 138 19.79 18.92 5.34
CA CYS A 138 18.77 18.24 4.54
C CYS A 138 18.01 17.20 5.37
N LEU A 139 17.33 17.66 6.43
CA LEU A 139 16.64 16.76 7.37
C LEU A 139 15.18 16.56 7.00
N ILE A 140 14.77 15.30 6.83
CA ILE A 140 13.37 14.93 6.60
C ILE A 140 13.01 13.71 7.46
N PRO A 141 12.00 13.79 8.33
CA PRO A 141 11.24 14.99 8.72
C PRO A 141 12.10 16.09 9.34
N LYS A 142 11.65 17.33 9.22
CA LYS A 142 12.25 18.47 9.93
C LYS A 142 12.12 18.30 11.45
N PRO A 143 13.23 18.41 12.21
CA PRO A 143 13.16 18.40 13.67
C PRO A 143 12.38 19.59 14.21
N ASN A 144 11.60 19.38 15.26
CA ASN A 144 10.77 20.43 15.87
C ASN A 144 11.58 21.54 16.55
N SER A 145 12.81 21.25 17.00
CA SER A 145 13.77 22.25 17.47
C SER A 145 15.19 21.88 17.01
N LEU A 146 15.80 22.75 16.22
CA LEU A 146 17.17 22.62 15.74
C LEU A 146 17.91 23.95 15.87
N GLN A 147 19.09 23.90 16.48
CA GLN A 147 20.05 25.00 16.49
C GLN A 147 21.36 24.51 15.86
N ARG A 148 21.88 25.27 14.89
CA ARG A 148 23.18 25.00 14.26
C ARG A 148 24.25 25.93 14.81
N PHE A 149 25.46 25.42 14.94
CA PHE A 149 26.65 26.15 15.32
C PHE A 149 27.70 26.10 14.19
N GLN A 150 28.71 26.96 14.27
CA GLN A 150 29.82 26.95 13.32
C GLN A 150 30.77 25.77 13.61
N GLY A 151 31.24 25.11 12.55
CA GLY A 151 32.19 24.01 12.64
C GLY A 151 31.55 22.64 12.39
N GLU A 152 32.40 21.62 12.47
CA GLU A 152 32.05 20.21 12.22
C GLU A 152 32.76 19.31 13.23
N PHE A 153 32.15 18.19 13.58
CA PHE A 153 32.79 17.08 14.27
C PHE A 153 33.19 16.01 13.26
N VAL A 154 34.39 15.44 13.41
CA VAL A 154 34.94 14.45 12.48
C VAL A 154 34.99 13.09 13.14
N VAL A 155 34.27 12.13 12.56
CA VAL A 155 34.32 10.72 12.92
C VAL A 155 35.23 10.00 11.93
N ASN A 156 36.25 9.31 12.45
CA ASN A 156 37.21 8.55 11.65
C ASN A 156 37.27 7.08 12.10
N HIS A 157 38.11 6.25 11.48
CA HIS A 157 38.15 4.81 11.77
C HIS A 157 38.58 4.46 13.22
N SER A 158 39.17 5.40 13.96
CA SER A 158 39.46 5.24 15.39
C SER A 158 38.30 5.64 16.30
N SER A 159 37.28 6.32 15.77
CA SER A 159 36.11 6.74 16.53
C SER A 159 35.25 5.57 16.94
N GLN A 160 34.66 5.66 18.13
CA GLN A 160 33.92 4.55 18.74
C GLN A 160 32.52 4.95 19.23
N ILE A 161 31.62 3.98 19.26
CA ILE A 161 30.29 4.12 19.87
C ILE A 161 30.34 3.59 21.31
N SER A 162 29.85 4.39 22.25
CA SER A 162 29.65 4.02 23.65
C SER A 162 28.15 3.90 23.97
N LEU A 163 27.74 2.74 24.48
CA LEU A 163 26.37 2.48 24.93
C LEU A 163 26.32 2.56 26.45
N GLN A 164 25.55 3.53 26.97
CA GLN A 164 25.24 3.67 28.40
C GLN A 164 23.79 3.24 28.70
N SER A 165 23.12 2.60 27.74
CA SER A 165 21.75 2.08 27.86
C SER A 165 21.54 0.90 26.91
N ASP A 166 21.02 -0.21 27.41
CA ASP A 166 20.74 -1.40 26.59
C ASP A 166 19.65 -1.14 25.54
N SER A 167 18.70 -0.24 25.83
CA SER A 167 17.64 0.16 24.89
C SER A 167 18.16 0.86 23.63
N ALA A 168 19.42 1.31 23.62
CA ALA A 168 20.08 1.92 22.47
C ALA A 168 20.76 0.91 21.54
N ALA A 169 20.94 -0.35 21.96
CA ALA A 169 21.77 -1.32 21.24
C ALA A 169 21.32 -1.54 19.79
N ARG A 170 20.01 -1.71 19.55
CA ARG A 170 19.45 -1.88 18.20
C ARG A 170 19.65 -0.64 17.33
N ALA A 171 19.43 0.55 17.86
CA ALA A 171 19.64 1.82 17.14
C ALA A 171 21.11 2.04 16.75
N ALA A 172 22.04 1.73 17.66
CA ALA A 172 23.46 1.82 17.37
C ALA A 172 23.92 0.80 16.31
N ARG A 173 23.43 -0.44 16.38
CA ARG A 173 23.70 -1.45 15.33
C ARG A 173 23.14 -1.02 13.98
N TRP A 174 21.92 -0.49 13.94
CA TRP A 174 21.32 0.00 12.71
C TRP A 174 22.11 1.18 12.13
N LEU A 175 22.52 2.15 12.97
CA LEU A 175 23.39 3.25 12.55
C LEU A 175 24.70 2.73 11.93
N GLU A 176 25.37 1.77 12.57
CA GLU A 176 26.61 1.17 12.05
C GLU A 176 26.37 0.52 10.67
N GLN A 177 25.31 -0.28 10.55
CA GLN A 177 24.95 -0.97 9.30
C GLN A 177 24.69 0.03 8.17
N GLU A 178 23.93 1.09 8.45
CA GLU A 178 23.58 2.10 7.46
C GLU A 178 24.79 2.97 7.07
N LEU A 179 25.64 3.35 8.02
CA LEU A 179 26.87 4.08 7.70
C LEU A 179 27.83 3.24 6.85
N HIS A 180 27.89 1.93 7.11
CA HIS A 180 28.65 1.01 6.28
C HIS A 180 28.02 0.87 4.88
N ALA A 181 26.71 0.63 4.79
CA ALA A 181 26.01 0.46 3.51
C ALA A 181 26.06 1.72 2.65
N LEU A 182 25.87 2.90 3.26
CA LEU A 182 25.86 4.18 2.56
C LEU A 182 27.26 4.67 2.25
N HIS A 183 28.21 4.62 3.19
CA HIS A 183 29.49 5.32 3.06
C HIS A 183 30.71 4.39 3.04
N GLY A 184 30.53 3.07 3.13
CA GLY A 184 31.65 2.13 3.32
C GLY A 184 32.38 2.36 4.64
N PHE A 185 31.74 3.06 5.60
CA PHE A 185 32.38 3.52 6.82
C PHE A 185 32.00 2.62 7.98
N LYS A 186 32.97 1.84 8.47
CA LYS A 186 32.79 0.95 9.62
C LYS A 186 33.22 1.65 10.91
N LEU A 187 32.34 1.64 11.91
CA LEU A 187 32.61 2.10 13.27
C LEU A 187 33.04 0.92 14.15
N ASN A 188 33.88 1.19 15.15
CA ASN A 188 34.24 0.19 16.16
C ASN A 188 33.32 0.38 17.39
N THR A 189 32.76 -0.70 17.91
CA THR A 189 31.71 -0.68 18.94
C THR A 189 32.22 -0.74 20.38
N VAL A 190 33.54 -0.73 20.61
CA VAL A 190 34.13 -0.89 21.95
C VAL A 190 35.27 0.12 22.20
N GLY A 191 34.98 1.19 22.95
CA GLY A 191 35.97 2.07 23.59
C GLY A 191 35.53 3.54 23.77
N HIS A 192 36.41 4.51 23.51
CA HIS A 192 36.28 5.95 23.81
C HIS A 192 34.95 6.59 23.34
N SER A 193 34.55 7.66 24.02
CA SER A 193 33.21 8.26 24.02
C SER A 193 32.91 9.25 22.87
N ASP A 194 33.27 8.95 21.62
CA ASP A 194 33.04 9.88 20.49
C ASP A 194 31.56 9.97 20.11
N ILE A 195 30.85 8.83 20.11
CA ILE A 195 29.40 8.75 19.91
C ILE A 195 28.78 8.08 21.13
N VAL A 196 28.06 8.83 21.95
CA VAL A 196 27.51 8.34 23.22
C VAL A 196 26.00 8.23 23.16
N TYR A 197 25.47 7.03 23.36
CA TYR A 197 24.05 6.79 23.60
C TYR A 197 23.79 6.73 25.10
N ARG A 198 23.03 7.70 25.63
CA ARG A 198 22.74 7.85 27.06
C ARG A 198 21.24 7.82 27.32
N SER A 199 20.81 7.05 28.32
CA SER A 199 19.41 7.10 28.75
C SER A 199 19.07 8.45 29.38
N ASN A 200 17.94 9.02 29.00
CA ASN A 200 17.35 10.17 29.69
C ASN A 200 15.87 9.90 29.97
N PRO A 201 15.51 9.48 31.20
CA PRO A 201 14.15 9.04 31.53
C PRO A 201 13.13 10.18 31.62
N THR A 202 13.53 11.44 31.46
CA THR A 202 12.59 12.57 31.40
C THR A 202 12.00 12.79 30.00
N LEU A 203 12.48 12.04 29.00
CA LEU A 203 11.99 12.10 27.63
C LEU A 203 10.94 11.00 27.40
N ASP A 204 9.78 11.38 26.88
CA ASP A 204 8.69 10.46 26.57
C ASP A 204 9.03 9.50 25.41
N GLU A 205 8.11 8.58 25.12
CA GLU A 205 8.24 7.63 24.01
C GLU A 205 8.49 8.36 22.67
N GLY A 206 9.55 7.97 21.96
CA GLY A 206 9.94 8.56 20.67
C GLY A 206 10.69 9.90 20.76
N HIS A 207 10.78 10.52 21.94
CA HIS A 207 11.50 11.78 22.14
C HIS A 207 13.01 11.54 22.18
N TYR A 208 13.78 12.48 21.64
CA TYR A 208 15.24 12.43 21.73
C TYR A 208 15.88 13.82 21.80
N GLN A 209 17.12 13.84 22.27
CA GLN A 209 18.04 14.95 22.11
C GLN A 209 19.29 14.46 21.38
N LEU A 210 19.74 15.22 20.38
CA LEU A 210 20.97 14.97 19.65
C LEU A 210 21.84 16.23 19.72
N ASN A 211 23.00 16.12 20.39
CA ASN A 211 23.98 17.18 20.50
C ASN A 211 25.25 16.74 19.77
N ILE A 212 25.66 17.50 18.76
CA ILE A 212 26.92 17.32 18.04
C ILE A 212 27.79 18.53 18.39
N GLU A 213 28.82 18.29 19.19
CA GLU A 213 29.75 19.29 19.70
C GLU A 213 31.16 18.99 19.20
N ALA A 214 32.11 19.92 19.41
CA ALA A 214 33.50 19.72 18.98
C ALA A 214 34.17 18.51 19.67
N GLN A 215 33.65 18.10 20.83
CA GLN A 215 34.15 17.01 21.65
C GLN A 215 33.50 15.66 21.34
N GLY A 216 32.38 15.61 20.61
CA GLY A 216 31.67 14.37 20.34
C GLY A 216 30.19 14.53 19.97
N ILE A 217 29.57 13.39 19.70
CA ILE A 217 28.15 13.23 19.42
C ILE A 217 27.49 12.58 20.63
N LYS A 218 26.44 13.19 21.15
CA LYS A 218 25.67 12.69 22.28
C LYS A 218 24.20 12.54 21.89
N ILE A 219 23.69 11.32 22.03
CA ILE A 219 22.30 10.96 21.80
C ILE A 219 21.65 10.61 23.13
N GLU A 220 20.52 11.24 23.42
CA GLU A 220 19.74 10.99 24.64
C GLU A 220 18.30 10.66 24.31
N ALA A 221 17.77 9.59 24.90
CA ALA A 221 16.37 9.20 24.77
C ALA A 221 15.90 8.42 26.01
N GLY A 222 14.59 8.46 26.30
CA GLY A 222 13.96 7.65 27.35
C GLY A 222 13.45 6.30 26.86
N SER A 223 13.44 6.09 25.53
CA SER A 223 12.82 4.96 24.87
C SER A 223 13.70 4.41 23.74
N HIS A 224 13.48 3.14 23.37
CA HIS A 224 14.14 2.53 22.22
C HIS A 224 13.83 3.29 20.92
N SER A 225 12.57 3.69 20.71
CA SER A 225 12.15 4.44 19.54
C SER A 225 12.81 5.82 19.45
N GLY A 226 13.00 6.53 20.57
CA GLY A 226 13.74 7.79 20.61
C GLY A 226 15.19 7.64 20.12
N PHE A 227 15.87 6.57 20.52
CA PHE A 227 17.21 6.26 19.99
C PHE A 227 17.19 5.99 18.47
N MET A 228 16.21 5.22 17.98
CA MET A 228 16.06 4.96 16.54
C MET A 228 15.87 6.28 15.75
N HIS A 229 15.00 7.17 16.23
CA HIS A 229 14.74 8.45 15.58
C HIS A 229 15.98 9.35 15.57
N ALA A 230 16.74 9.39 16.67
CA ALA A 230 18.00 10.14 16.74
C ALA A 230 19.04 9.61 15.75
N SER A 231 19.17 8.28 15.64
CA SER A 231 20.05 7.63 14.66
C SER A 231 19.63 7.95 13.22
N ALA A 232 18.32 7.99 12.92
CA ALA A 232 17.81 8.38 11.60
C ALA A 232 18.20 9.82 11.23
N THR A 233 18.08 10.76 12.18
CA THR A 233 18.54 12.14 11.99
C THR A 233 20.05 12.20 11.81
N LEU A 234 20.81 11.45 12.60
CA LEU A 234 22.27 11.41 12.49
C LEU A 234 22.75 10.88 11.13
N LEU A 235 22.07 9.88 10.57
CA LEU A 235 22.35 9.35 9.22
C LEU A 235 22.22 10.44 8.15
N GLN A 236 21.20 11.28 8.22
CA GLN A 236 20.98 12.37 7.26
C GLN A 236 21.99 13.52 7.42
N LEU A 237 22.60 13.67 8.61
CA LEU A 237 23.66 14.65 8.86
C LEU A 237 25.05 14.18 8.42
N ALA A 238 25.23 12.89 8.11
CA ALA A 238 26.54 12.31 7.81
C ALA A 238 27.04 12.74 6.43
N GLN A 239 28.17 13.43 6.38
CA GLN A 239 28.83 13.82 5.14
C GLN A 239 30.16 13.07 4.99
N ALA A 240 30.28 12.23 3.95
CA ALA A 240 31.53 11.52 3.69
C ALA A 240 32.59 12.45 3.12
N HIS A 241 33.80 12.40 3.70
CA HIS A 241 34.95 13.18 3.24
C HIS A 241 36.26 12.40 3.48
N GLN A 242 36.96 12.02 2.40
CA GLN A 242 38.30 11.42 2.44
C GLN A 242 38.47 10.28 3.48
N GLY A 243 37.54 9.32 3.53
CA GLY A 243 37.60 8.20 4.48
C GLY A 243 37.17 8.54 5.91
N SER A 244 36.60 9.72 6.14
CA SER A 244 35.97 10.14 7.40
C SER A 244 34.53 10.56 7.17
N LEU A 245 33.75 10.68 8.25
CA LEU A 245 32.43 11.29 8.26
C LEU A 245 32.51 12.62 9.01
N ARG A 246 31.92 13.66 8.43
CA ARG A 246 31.80 14.98 9.03
C ARG A 246 30.35 15.24 9.39
N PHE A 247 30.16 15.81 10.58
CA PHE A 247 28.84 16.14 11.11
C PHE A 247 28.82 17.62 11.50
N PRO A 248 27.85 18.42 11.03
CA PRO A 248 27.72 19.80 11.45
C PRO A 248 27.43 19.88 12.95
N LEU A 249 27.99 20.89 13.64
CA LEU A 249 27.69 21.09 15.06
C LEU A 249 26.24 21.56 15.22
N VAL A 250 25.45 20.79 15.96
CA VAL A 250 24.01 21.03 16.13
C VAL A 250 23.54 20.64 17.52
N LYS A 251 22.44 21.28 17.94
CA LYS A 251 21.64 20.87 19.09
C LYS A 251 20.20 20.67 18.62
N ILE A 252 19.72 19.44 18.76
CA ILE A 252 18.38 19.02 18.35
C ILE A 252 17.63 18.49 19.56
N VAL A 253 16.40 18.96 19.73
CA VAL A 253 15.41 18.41 20.66
C VAL A 253 14.17 18.11 19.85
N ASP A 254 13.72 16.86 19.86
CA ASP A 254 12.75 16.41 18.89
C ASP A 254 11.82 15.34 19.46
N ALA A 255 10.63 15.27 18.89
CA ALA A 255 9.54 14.40 19.31
C ALA A 255 8.53 14.24 18.16
N PRO A 256 7.85 13.09 18.05
CA PRO A 256 6.82 12.90 17.04
C PRO A 256 5.53 13.66 17.41
N ARG A 257 4.94 14.34 16.43
CA ARG A 257 3.58 14.92 16.53
C ARG A 257 2.50 13.85 16.79
N PHE A 258 2.57 12.72 16.08
CA PHE A 258 1.61 11.62 16.22
C PHE A 258 2.27 10.33 16.69
N LYS A 259 1.57 9.55 17.52
CA LYS A 259 2.07 8.27 18.03
C LYS A 259 2.10 7.18 16.97
N TYR A 260 1.10 7.15 16.09
CA TYR A 260 1.02 6.25 14.96
C TYR A 260 1.50 6.96 13.68
N ARG A 261 2.53 6.41 13.03
CA ARG A 261 3.04 6.88 11.75
C ARG A 261 3.25 5.65 10.88
N GLY A 262 2.25 5.35 10.05
CA GLY A 262 2.18 4.11 9.29
C GLY A 262 2.44 4.28 7.79
N MET A 263 2.92 3.20 7.19
CA MET A 263 2.87 2.98 5.77
C MET A 263 2.36 1.57 5.49
N MET A 264 1.35 1.47 4.63
CA MET A 264 0.81 0.21 4.15
C MET A 264 1.42 -0.16 2.81
N LEU A 265 1.76 -1.44 2.65
CA LEU A 265 2.12 -2.03 1.36
C LEU A 265 1.15 -3.18 1.03
N ASP A 266 0.50 -3.06 -0.11
CA ASP A 266 -0.26 -4.13 -0.76
C ASP A 266 0.69 -5.15 -1.39
N CYS A 267 0.70 -6.36 -0.84
CA CYS A 267 1.40 -7.50 -1.41
C CYS A 267 0.44 -8.51 -2.05
N ALA A 268 -0.87 -8.31 -1.92
CA ALA A 268 -1.89 -9.22 -2.44
C ALA A 268 -2.05 -9.02 -3.95
N ARG A 269 -2.21 -7.79 -4.43
CA ARG A 269 -2.41 -7.49 -5.85
C ARG A 269 -1.19 -7.87 -6.67
N HIS A 270 0.01 -7.51 -6.21
CA HIS A 270 1.26 -8.04 -6.76
C HIS A 270 2.22 -8.44 -5.63
N PHE A 271 2.80 -9.63 -5.77
CA PHE A 271 3.75 -10.11 -4.78
C PHE A 271 5.07 -9.31 -4.83
N HIS A 272 5.56 -8.94 -3.66
CA HIS A 272 6.86 -8.29 -3.50
C HIS A 272 7.79 -9.21 -2.71
N SER A 273 9.01 -9.43 -3.20
CA SER A 273 10.00 -10.27 -2.54
C SER A 273 10.35 -9.77 -1.12
N LEU A 274 10.90 -10.66 -0.31
CA LEU A 274 11.37 -10.37 1.05
C LEU A 274 12.34 -9.17 1.09
N GLU A 275 13.23 -9.10 0.11
CA GLU A 275 14.23 -8.03 0.02
C GLU A 275 13.59 -6.67 -0.31
N GLN A 276 12.55 -6.65 -1.16
CA GLN A 276 11.78 -5.43 -1.44
C GLN A 276 11.04 -4.96 -0.19
N VAL A 277 10.37 -5.87 0.54
CA VAL A 277 9.67 -5.54 1.79
C VAL A 277 10.63 -5.00 2.84
N LYS A 278 11.77 -5.67 3.07
CA LYS A 278 12.81 -5.20 4.00
C LYS A 278 13.37 -3.84 3.59
N ARG A 279 13.58 -3.61 2.29
CA ARG A 279 14.05 -2.32 1.76
C ARG A 279 13.07 -1.19 2.05
N VAL A 280 11.77 -1.41 1.87
CA VAL A 280 10.72 -0.45 2.27
C VAL A 280 10.78 -0.18 3.77
N ILE A 281 10.79 -1.22 4.61
CA ILE A 281 10.85 -1.08 6.08
C ILE A 281 12.09 -0.29 6.54
N ASN A 282 13.25 -0.49 5.91
CA ASN A 282 14.45 0.29 6.22
C ASN A 282 14.26 1.79 5.93
N GLN A 283 13.65 2.12 4.79
CA GLN A 283 13.36 3.50 4.44
C GLN A 283 12.32 4.13 5.35
N LEU A 284 11.30 3.38 5.78
CA LEU A 284 10.34 3.85 6.78
C LEU A 284 11.05 4.34 8.06
N ALA A 285 12.08 3.61 8.50
CA ALA A 285 12.88 4.02 9.65
C ALA A 285 13.74 5.27 9.40
N HIS A 286 14.30 5.46 8.18
CA HIS A 286 14.99 6.71 7.81
C HIS A 286 14.09 7.94 7.97
N TYR A 287 12.80 7.80 7.69
CA TYR A 287 11.82 8.88 7.81
C TYR A 287 11.00 8.83 9.10
N LYS A 288 11.44 8.05 10.09
CA LYS A 288 10.84 7.97 11.44
C LYS A 288 9.38 7.51 11.46
N PHE A 289 8.92 6.78 10.46
CA PHE A 289 7.71 5.95 10.59
C PHE A 289 7.96 4.88 11.67
N ASN A 290 6.89 4.36 12.27
CA ASN A 290 6.99 3.32 13.29
C ASN A 290 6.05 2.14 13.06
N VAL A 291 5.25 2.16 12.00
CA VAL A 291 4.34 1.07 11.65
C VAL A 291 4.47 0.72 10.18
N PHE A 292 4.60 -0.57 9.91
CA PHE A 292 4.42 -1.18 8.60
C PHE A 292 3.13 -1.97 8.63
N HIS A 293 2.12 -1.50 7.90
CA HIS A 293 0.86 -2.20 7.70
C HIS A 293 1.01 -3.14 6.50
N TRP A 294 0.91 -4.44 6.74
CA TRP A 294 1.18 -5.45 5.72
C TRP A 294 -0.14 -6.03 5.19
N HIS A 295 -0.58 -5.51 4.06
CA HIS A 295 -1.77 -5.97 3.38
C HIS A 295 -1.44 -7.27 2.61
N LEU A 296 -1.79 -8.41 3.22
CA LEU A 296 -1.32 -9.75 2.86
C LEU A 296 -2.34 -10.60 2.10
N THR A 297 -3.60 -10.16 2.04
CA THR A 297 -4.71 -10.97 1.53
C THR A 297 -5.69 -10.08 0.78
N ASP A 298 -6.07 -10.51 -0.42
CA ASP A 298 -7.12 -9.87 -1.22
C ASP A 298 -7.69 -10.88 -2.22
N ASP A 299 -8.53 -10.42 -3.14
CA ASP A 299 -9.15 -11.21 -4.19
C ASP A 299 -8.12 -11.89 -5.12
N GLU A 300 -7.03 -11.19 -5.45
CA GLU A 300 -6.05 -11.64 -6.43
C GLU A 300 -4.87 -12.41 -5.82
N GLY A 301 -4.88 -12.61 -4.51
CA GLY A 301 -3.77 -13.27 -3.84
C GLY A 301 -3.85 -13.41 -2.32
N TRP A 302 -3.44 -14.57 -1.86
CA TRP A 302 -3.18 -14.87 -0.45
C TRP A 302 -1.67 -15.06 -0.21
N ARG A 303 -1.07 -14.23 0.66
CA ARG A 303 0.40 -14.11 0.75
C ARG A 303 1.01 -14.63 2.05
N ILE A 304 0.22 -15.20 2.94
CA ILE A 304 0.69 -15.66 4.26
C ILE A 304 0.50 -17.16 4.45
N GLU A 305 1.56 -17.88 4.80
CA GLU A 305 1.44 -19.31 5.13
C GLU A 305 0.61 -19.53 6.41
N ILE A 306 -0.51 -20.25 6.25
CA ILE A 306 -1.30 -20.81 7.36
C ILE A 306 -1.10 -22.32 7.34
N LYS A 307 -0.34 -22.85 8.30
CA LYS A 307 0.13 -24.25 8.26
C LYS A 307 -1.01 -25.25 8.32
N ARG A 308 -2.10 -24.92 9.03
CA ARG A 308 -3.29 -25.77 9.11
C ARG A 308 -4.19 -25.69 7.87
N LEU A 309 -3.97 -24.71 6.98
CA LEU A 309 -4.73 -24.49 5.74
C LEU A 309 -3.77 -24.25 4.56
N PRO A 310 -2.92 -25.23 4.20
CA PRO A 310 -1.89 -25.06 3.17
C PRO A 310 -2.46 -24.67 1.79
N GLN A 311 -3.72 -25.02 1.51
CA GLN A 311 -4.40 -24.66 0.27
C GLN A 311 -4.41 -23.14 0.02
N LEU A 312 -4.44 -22.33 1.09
CA LEU A 312 -4.40 -20.87 0.96
C LEU A 312 -3.14 -20.38 0.25
N THR A 313 -2.02 -21.10 0.35
CA THR A 313 -0.77 -20.77 -0.34
C THR A 313 -0.47 -21.70 -1.52
N ASP A 314 -0.92 -22.95 -1.49
CA ASP A 314 -0.76 -23.88 -2.63
C ASP A 314 -1.60 -23.43 -3.83
N ILE A 315 -2.79 -22.85 -3.58
CA ILE A 315 -3.72 -22.34 -4.58
C ILE A 315 -3.78 -20.81 -4.51
N GLY A 316 -4.17 -20.26 -3.36
CA GLY A 316 -4.50 -18.83 -3.23
C GLY A 316 -3.33 -17.86 -3.47
N ALA A 317 -2.09 -18.34 -3.41
CA ALA A 317 -0.91 -17.52 -3.71
C ALA A 317 -0.58 -17.42 -5.22
N TRP A 318 -1.28 -18.15 -6.08
CA TRP A 318 -0.94 -18.27 -7.50
C TRP A 318 -2.15 -18.00 -8.39
N ARG A 319 -1.91 -17.26 -9.46
CA ARG A 319 -2.92 -16.97 -10.49
C ARG A 319 -2.31 -17.06 -11.89
N GLY A 320 -3.14 -17.37 -12.86
CA GLY A 320 -2.70 -17.61 -14.23
C GLY A 320 -3.83 -18.25 -15.02
N MET A 321 -3.70 -18.27 -16.34
CA MET A 321 -4.75 -18.83 -17.21
C MET A 321 -5.01 -20.33 -16.98
N ASP A 322 -4.04 -21.03 -16.39
CA ASP A 322 -4.09 -22.47 -16.08
C ASP A 322 -4.14 -22.74 -14.56
N GLU A 323 -4.34 -21.70 -13.75
CA GLU A 323 -4.50 -21.80 -12.29
C GLU A 323 -5.99 -21.69 -11.90
N VAL A 324 -6.33 -21.95 -10.64
CA VAL A 324 -7.70 -21.78 -10.13
C VAL A 324 -8.12 -20.31 -10.09
N LEU A 325 -7.19 -19.42 -9.74
CA LEU A 325 -7.39 -17.97 -9.83
C LEU A 325 -6.96 -17.48 -11.20
N GLU A 326 -7.87 -16.78 -11.89
CA GLU A 326 -7.60 -16.15 -13.18
C GLU A 326 -6.55 -15.04 -13.04
N PRO A 327 -5.73 -14.77 -14.08
CA PRO A 327 -4.74 -13.71 -14.02
C PRO A 327 -5.41 -12.34 -13.91
N GLN A 328 -4.75 -11.42 -13.20
CA GLN A 328 -5.27 -10.08 -12.90
C GLN A 328 -4.17 -9.03 -13.09
N TYR A 329 -4.57 -7.87 -13.60
CA TYR A 329 -3.81 -6.64 -13.81
C TYR A 329 -2.62 -6.70 -14.77
N SER A 330 -1.73 -7.69 -14.64
CA SER A 330 -0.55 -7.87 -15.47
C SER A 330 -0.17 -9.35 -15.62
N LEU A 331 0.88 -9.64 -16.40
CA LEU A 331 1.48 -10.98 -16.52
C LEU A 331 0.51 -12.11 -16.94
N LEU A 332 -0.50 -11.77 -17.76
CA LEU A 332 -1.57 -12.68 -18.21
C LEU A 332 -1.14 -14.07 -18.70
N THR A 333 0.02 -14.17 -19.36
CA THR A 333 0.47 -15.42 -20.00
C THR A 333 1.36 -16.28 -19.12
N GLU A 334 1.66 -15.82 -17.91
CA GLU A 334 2.55 -16.49 -16.98
C GLU A 334 1.78 -16.91 -15.72
N ARG A 335 2.25 -17.98 -15.06
CA ARG A 335 1.86 -18.24 -13.67
C ARG A 335 2.51 -17.17 -12.80
N HIS A 336 1.70 -16.34 -12.16
CA HIS A 336 2.15 -15.24 -11.31
C HIS A 336 1.73 -15.47 -9.86
N GLY A 337 2.62 -15.18 -8.93
CA GLY A 337 2.33 -15.35 -7.51
C GLY A 337 3.55 -15.38 -6.61
N GLY A 338 3.32 -15.90 -5.42
CA GLY A 338 4.28 -15.93 -4.32
C GLY A 338 3.58 -15.69 -2.99
N PHE A 339 4.20 -16.18 -1.92
CA PHE A 339 3.76 -15.98 -0.55
C PHE A 339 4.97 -15.96 0.38
N TYR A 340 4.76 -15.51 1.61
CA TYR A 340 5.74 -15.52 2.68
C TYR A 340 5.48 -16.69 3.60
N THR A 341 6.48 -17.54 3.79
CA THR A 341 6.47 -18.56 4.83
C THR A 341 6.43 -17.91 6.21
N GLN A 342 5.96 -18.62 7.23
CA GLN A 342 5.99 -18.09 8.59
C GLN A 342 7.42 -17.81 9.07
N GLU A 343 8.42 -18.52 8.56
CA GLU A 343 9.83 -18.25 8.88
C GLU A 343 10.31 -16.92 8.28
N GLU A 344 10.00 -16.68 7.01
CA GLU A 344 10.30 -15.40 6.36
C GLU A 344 9.59 -14.22 7.04
N ILE A 345 8.32 -14.41 7.44
CA ILE A 345 7.57 -13.41 8.20
C ILE A 345 8.25 -13.12 9.54
N ARG A 346 8.70 -14.15 10.29
CA ARG A 346 9.47 -13.94 11.54
C ARG A 346 10.74 -13.13 11.28
N ALA A 347 11.46 -13.43 10.20
CA ALA A 347 12.65 -12.69 9.82
C ALA A 347 12.34 -11.23 9.45
N VAL A 348 11.20 -10.93 8.83
CA VAL A 348 10.74 -9.55 8.57
C VAL A 348 10.38 -8.84 9.86
N ILE A 349 9.65 -9.49 10.76
CA ILE A 349 9.27 -8.93 12.07
C ILE A 349 10.53 -8.58 12.88
N GLU A 350 11.53 -9.46 12.90
CA GLU A 350 12.80 -9.18 13.57
C GLU A 350 13.54 -8.01 12.93
N TYR A 351 13.63 -8.01 11.59
CA TYR A 351 14.27 -6.94 10.82
C TYR A 351 13.60 -5.57 11.05
N ALA A 352 12.27 -5.55 11.11
CA ALA A 352 11.45 -4.39 11.41
C ALA A 352 11.63 -3.93 12.86
N SER A 353 11.66 -4.87 13.82
CA SER A 353 11.91 -4.57 15.23
C SER A 353 13.30 -3.97 15.46
N ASP A 354 14.33 -4.41 14.73
CA ASP A 354 15.67 -3.79 14.74
C ASP A 354 15.66 -2.33 14.25
N ARG A 355 14.58 -1.92 13.59
CA ARG A 355 14.35 -0.58 13.04
C ARG A 355 13.28 0.22 13.78
N GLY A 356 12.80 -0.28 14.92
CA GLY A 356 11.71 0.36 15.68
C GLY A 356 10.37 0.37 14.94
N ILE A 357 10.19 -0.52 13.95
CA ILE A 357 8.96 -0.65 13.17
C ILE A 357 8.13 -1.81 13.71
N THR A 358 6.87 -1.54 14.03
CA THR A 358 5.87 -2.56 14.33
C THR A 358 5.21 -3.04 13.04
N VAL A 359 5.09 -4.35 12.87
CA VAL A 359 4.38 -4.94 11.71
C VAL A 359 2.96 -5.31 12.11
N ILE A 360 1.96 -4.72 11.45
CA ILE A 360 0.54 -5.06 11.62
C ILE A 360 0.13 -5.90 10.41
N PRO A 361 -0.29 -7.16 10.59
CA PRO A 361 -0.82 -7.95 9.48
C PRO A 361 -2.28 -7.57 9.20
N GLU A 362 -2.68 -7.72 7.94
CA GLU A 362 -4.09 -7.65 7.52
C GLU A 362 -4.57 -8.99 6.96
N ILE A 363 -5.76 -9.40 7.42
CA ILE A 363 -6.56 -10.50 6.88
C ILE A 363 -7.93 -9.92 6.53
N ASP A 364 -8.17 -9.67 5.25
CA ASP A 364 -9.36 -8.94 4.80
C ASP A 364 -10.60 -9.83 4.71
N VAL A 365 -11.63 -9.51 5.49
CA VAL A 365 -12.91 -10.22 5.52
C VAL A 365 -14.08 -9.28 5.86
N PRO A 366 -15.32 -9.57 5.42
CA PRO A 366 -15.71 -10.68 4.54
C PRO A 366 -15.60 -10.36 3.04
N GLY A 367 -15.37 -9.09 2.67
CA GLY A 367 -15.00 -8.71 1.30
C GLY A 367 -13.60 -9.21 0.95
N HIS A 368 -13.14 -8.90 -0.27
CA HIS A 368 -11.74 -9.11 -0.67
C HIS A 368 -11.20 -10.53 -0.39
N SER A 369 -12.08 -11.54 -0.46
CA SER A 369 -11.80 -12.90 0.02
C SER A 369 -11.72 -13.93 -1.10
N ARG A 370 -11.69 -13.52 -2.38
CA ARG A 370 -11.75 -14.46 -3.51
C ARG A 370 -10.64 -15.49 -3.49
N ALA A 371 -9.40 -15.10 -3.18
CA ALA A 371 -8.28 -16.04 -3.09
C ALA A 371 -8.50 -17.13 -2.04
N ALA A 372 -9.05 -16.77 -0.88
CA ALA A 372 -9.39 -17.72 0.18
C ALA A 372 -10.55 -18.64 -0.24
N ILE A 373 -11.61 -18.09 -0.82
CA ILE A 373 -12.78 -18.84 -1.29
C ILE A 373 -12.38 -19.87 -2.35
N LYS A 374 -11.56 -19.48 -3.32
CA LYS A 374 -11.07 -20.39 -4.38
C LYS A 374 -10.13 -21.47 -3.84
N ALA A 375 -9.39 -21.18 -2.78
CA ALA A 375 -8.50 -22.15 -2.14
C ALA A 375 -9.24 -23.16 -1.24
N LEU A 376 -10.36 -22.77 -0.65
CA LEU A 376 -11.13 -23.57 0.31
C LEU A 376 -12.63 -23.65 -0.05
N PRO A 377 -12.99 -24.10 -1.27
CA PRO A 377 -14.38 -24.03 -1.74
C PRO A 377 -15.32 -24.89 -0.88
N GLU A 378 -14.88 -26.04 -0.40
CA GLU A 378 -15.69 -26.93 0.44
C GLU A 378 -16.13 -26.30 1.77
N TRP A 379 -15.45 -25.24 2.22
CA TRP A 379 -15.76 -24.55 3.47
C TRP A 379 -16.45 -23.22 3.25
N LEU A 380 -16.12 -22.53 2.15
CA LEU A 380 -16.42 -21.11 1.97
C LEU A 380 -17.42 -20.81 0.86
N VAL A 381 -17.80 -21.81 0.04
CA VAL A 381 -18.84 -21.65 -0.99
C VAL A 381 -20.19 -22.13 -0.49
N ASP A 382 -21.21 -21.30 -0.63
CA ASP A 382 -22.60 -21.68 -0.42
C ASP A 382 -23.25 -22.04 -1.76
N GLU A 383 -23.28 -23.33 -2.11
CA GLU A 383 -23.82 -23.83 -3.39
C GLU A 383 -25.31 -23.49 -3.63
N GLU A 384 -26.05 -23.14 -2.58
CA GLU A 384 -27.46 -22.75 -2.66
C GLU A 384 -27.65 -21.22 -2.78
N ASP A 385 -26.60 -20.43 -2.62
CA ASP A 385 -26.67 -18.97 -2.73
C ASP A 385 -26.82 -18.54 -4.20
N CYS A 386 -27.94 -17.89 -4.51
CA CYS A 386 -28.24 -17.35 -5.84
C CYS A 386 -28.07 -15.82 -5.91
N SER A 387 -27.46 -15.20 -4.88
CA SER A 387 -27.31 -13.74 -4.78
C SER A 387 -26.53 -13.19 -5.97
N GLN A 388 -27.10 -12.18 -6.63
CA GLN A 388 -26.43 -11.46 -7.71
C GLN A 388 -25.84 -10.16 -7.18
N TYR A 389 -24.52 -10.12 -7.03
CA TYR A 389 -23.79 -8.93 -6.62
C TYR A 389 -22.57 -8.69 -7.50
N ARG A 390 -21.98 -7.50 -7.37
CA ARG A 390 -20.72 -7.15 -8.02
C ARG A 390 -19.92 -6.24 -7.11
N SER A 391 -18.68 -6.61 -6.81
CA SER A 391 -17.74 -5.77 -6.06
C SER A 391 -17.26 -4.57 -6.86
N ILE A 392 -16.59 -3.64 -6.18
CA ILE A 392 -15.94 -2.49 -6.81
C ILE A 392 -14.89 -2.94 -7.84
N GLN A 393 -14.22 -4.06 -7.58
CA GLN A 393 -13.22 -4.69 -8.43
C GLN A 393 -13.83 -5.60 -9.50
N TYR A 394 -15.17 -5.70 -9.56
CA TYR A 394 -15.93 -6.45 -10.58
C TYR A 394 -15.89 -7.97 -10.43
N TYR A 395 -15.80 -8.46 -9.20
CA TYR A 395 -16.05 -9.86 -8.85
C TYR A 395 -17.49 -10.08 -8.41
N ASN A 396 -17.98 -11.31 -8.55
CA ASN A 396 -19.34 -11.73 -8.13
C ASN A 396 -19.32 -13.01 -7.27
N ASP A 397 -18.14 -13.43 -6.82
CA ASP A 397 -17.87 -14.67 -6.11
C ASP A 397 -16.79 -14.49 -5.01
N ASN A 398 -16.62 -13.26 -4.52
CA ASN A 398 -15.50 -12.85 -3.66
C ASN A 398 -15.82 -12.54 -2.19
N VAL A 399 -17.01 -12.89 -1.69
CA VAL A 399 -17.46 -12.48 -0.34
C VAL A 399 -17.74 -13.70 0.52
N LEU A 400 -17.16 -13.77 1.72
CA LEU A 400 -17.40 -14.86 2.67
C LEU A 400 -18.86 -14.87 3.12
N SER A 401 -19.46 -16.06 3.17
CA SER A 401 -20.82 -16.22 3.70
C SER A 401 -20.78 -16.33 5.24
N PRO A 402 -21.51 -15.49 5.98
CA PRO A 402 -21.58 -15.53 7.44
C PRO A 402 -22.48 -16.66 7.96
N ALA A 403 -23.17 -17.40 7.09
CA ALA A 403 -24.05 -18.51 7.49
C ALA A 403 -23.40 -19.90 7.34
N LEU A 404 -22.16 -19.98 6.84
CA LEU A 404 -21.45 -21.24 6.71
C LEU A 404 -20.60 -21.53 7.95
N PRO A 405 -20.70 -22.73 8.55
CA PRO A 405 -19.79 -23.16 9.62
C PRO A 405 -18.31 -23.12 9.21
N GLY A 406 -18.03 -23.41 7.94
CA GLY A 406 -16.68 -23.38 7.38
C GLY A 406 -16.03 -21.99 7.45
N THR A 407 -16.80 -20.91 7.32
CA THR A 407 -16.31 -19.53 7.48
C THR A 407 -15.74 -19.30 8.89
N TYR A 408 -16.42 -19.77 9.92
CA TYR A 408 -15.96 -19.63 11.30
C TYR A 408 -14.74 -20.50 11.60
N GLN A 409 -14.69 -21.72 11.05
CA GLN A 409 -13.51 -22.60 11.14
C GLN A 409 -12.28 -21.98 10.47
N PHE A 410 -12.47 -21.41 9.28
CA PHE A 410 -11.43 -20.65 8.58
C PHE A 410 -10.93 -19.49 9.43
N LEU A 411 -11.83 -18.62 9.91
CA LEU A 411 -11.45 -17.45 10.74
C LEU A 411 -10.73 -17.87 12.02
N ASP A 412 -11.21 -18.89 12.72
CA ASP A 412 -10.56 -19.38 13.93
C ASP A 412 -9.13 -19.84 13.66
N ILE A 413 -8.93 -20.63 12.61
CA ILE A 413 -7.62 -21.18 12.28
C ILE A 413 -6.65 -20.08 11.86
N VAL A 414 -7.06 -19.20 10.95
CA VAL A 414 -6.23 -18.12 10.44
C VAL A 414 -5.87 -17.15 11.57
N LEU A 415 -6.85 -16.66 12.31
CA LEU A 415 -6.61 -15.66 13.35
C LEU A 415 -5.74 -16.20 14.49
N GLU A 416 -5.85 -17.49 14.83
CA GLU A 416 -4.96 -18.14 15.80
C GLU A 416 -3.50 -18.15 15.33
N GLU A 417 -3.23 -18.56 14.09
CA GLU A 417 -1.86 -18.62 13.57
C GLU A 417 -1.27 -17.22 13.36
N VAL A 418 -2.06 -16.28 12.83
CA VAL A 418 -1.64 -14.89 12.66
C VAL A 418 -1.37 -14.22 14.01
N ALA A 419 -2.24 -14.42 15.01
CA ALA A 419 -2.03 -13.86 16.35
C ALA A 419 -0.78 -14.41 17.05
N ALA A 420 -0.47 -15.69 16.83
CA ALA A 420 0.74 -16.31 17.35
C ALA A 420 2.01 -15.85 16.60
N LEU A 421 1.90 -15.55 15.30
CA LEU A 421 3.01 -15.17 14.45
C LEU A 421 3.44 -13.70 14.64
N PHE A 422 2.47 -12.79 14.75
CA PHE A 422 2.74 -11.36 14.84
C PHE A 422 2.70 -10.87 16.29
N PRO A 423 3.80 -10.25 16.80
CA PRO A 423 3.84 -9.75 18.17
C PRO A 423 3.02 -8.47 18.38
N SER A 424 2.63 -7.79 17.29
CA SER A 424 1.76 -6.61 17.34
C SER A 424 0.50 -6.89 18.17
N GLN A 425 0.04 -5.87 18.91
CA GLN A 425 -1.25 -5.91 19.59
C GLN A 425 -2.43 -5.80 18.62
N PHE A 426 -2.17 -5.34 17.39
CA PHE A 426 -3.18 -5.12 16.36
C PHE A 426 -3.13 -6.19 15.27
N ILE A 427 -4.32 -6.60 14.82
CA ILE A 427 -4.55 -7.34 13.57
C ILE A 427 -5.63 -6.60 12.80
N HIS A 428 -5.34 -6.25 11.55
CA HIS A 428 -6.28 -5.60 10.65
C HIS A 428 -7.20 -6.67 10.03
N ILE A 429 -8.51 -6.44 10.06
CA ILE A 429 -9.52 -7.38 9.58
C ILE A 429 -10.13 -6.96 8.24
N GLY A 430 -9.62 -5.86 7.66
CA GLY A 430 -10.15 -5.24 6.46
C GLY A 430 -11.55 -4.69 6.67
N ALA A 431 -12.53 -5.32 6.03
CA ALA A 431 -13.97 -5.07 6.11
C ALA A 431 -14.51 -3.91 5.24
N ASP A 432 -13.72 -3.47 4.29
CA ASP A 432 -14.08 -2.51 3.25
C ASP A 432 -14.93 -3.14 2.14
N GLU A 433 -15.62 -2.26 1.39
CA GLU A 433 -16.21 -2.53 0.08
C GLU A 433 -17.12 -3.77 -0.08
N VAL A 434 -17.72 -4.27 1.02
CA VAL A 434 -18.72 -5.35 0.95
C VAL A 434 -19.89 -4.91 0.05
N PRO A 435 -20.13 -5.60 -1.08
CA PRO A 435 -21.05 -5.12 -2.09
C PRO A 435 -22.51 -5.10 -1.60
N HIS A 436 -23.30 -4.18 -2.12
CA HIS A 436 -24.74 -4.29 -2.00
C HIS A 436 -25.25 -5.52 -2.77
N GLY A 437 -26.23 -6.23 -2.20
CA GLY A 437 -26.84 -7.42 -2.82
C GLY A 437 -26.21 -8.75 -2.43
N VAL A 438 -25.15 -8.76 -1.60
CA VAL A 438 -24.61 -10.01 -1.05
C VAL A 438 -25.60 -10.68 -0.10
N TRP A 439 -25.60 -12.02 -0.10
CA TRP A 439 -26.36 -12.89 0.82
C TRP A 439 -27.89 -12.80 0.77
N VAL A 440 -28.46 -11.95 -0.09
CA VAL A 440 -29.89 -11.68 -0.17
C VAL A 440 -30.70 -12.92 -0.56
N ASP A 441 -30.13 -13.74 -1.45
CA ASP A 441 -30.73 -14.96 -1.98
C ASP A 441 -29.97 -16.22 -1.51
N SER A 442 -29.29 -16.16 -0.35
CA SER A 442 -28.76 -17.35 0.34
C SER A 442 -29.78 -17.87 1.35
N PRO A 443 -30.33 -19.09 1.16
CA PRO A 443 -31.26 -19.69 2.13
C PRO A 443 -30.68 -19.80 3.54
N LYS A 444 -29.37 -20.07 3.65
CA LYS A 444 -28.66 -20.16 4.94
C LYS A 444 -28.54 -18.79 5.61
N CYS A 445 -28.22 -17.74 4.86
CA CYS A 445 -28.17 -16.38 5.41
C CYS A 445 -29.55 -15.89 5.82
N GLN A 446 -30.59 -16.19 5.06
CA GLN A 446 -31.98 -15.89 5.43
C GLN A 446 -32.38 -16.58 6.73
N ALA A 447 -32.00 -17.85 6.92
CA ALA A 447 -32.23 -18.56 8.18
C ALA A 447 -31.48 -17.91 9.36
N LEU A 448 -30.21 -17.55 9.18
CA LEU A 448 -29.43 -16.86 10.21
C LEU A 448 -30.02 -15.48 10.55
N MET A 449 -30.48 -14.72 9.55
CA MET A 449 -31.16 -13.44 9.79
C MET A 449 -32.43 -13.63 10.63
N GLN A 450 -33.24 -14.66 10.34
CA GLN A 450 -34.43 -14.97 11.13
C GLN A 450 -34.09 -15.37 12.57
N GLU A 451 -33.05 -16.18 12.77
CA GLU A 451 -32.58 -16.61 14.09
C GLU A 451 -32.12 -15.42 14.94
N GLN A 452 -31.37 -14.50 14.34
CA GLN A 452 -30.77 -13.35 15.04
C GLN A 452 -31.70 -12.13 15.09
N GLY A 453 -32.84 -12.17 14.37
CA GLY A 453 -33.78 -11.05 14.26
C GLY A 453 -33.25 -9.87 13.44
N TYR A 454 -32.35 -10.12 12.50
CA TYR A 454 -31.82 -9.09 11.60
C TYR A 454 -32.82 -8.73 10.50
N THR A 455 -32.78 -7.47 10.07
CA THR A 455 -33.69 -6.88 9.08
C THR A 455 -32.97 -6.38 7.83
N ASP A 456 -31.65 -6.14 7.91
CA ASP A 456 -30.79 -5.75 6.80
C ASP A 456 -29.65 -6.78 6.66
N PRO A 457 -29.41 -7.36 5.47
CA PRO A 457 -28.26 -8.22 5.21
C PRO A 457 -26.90 -7.61 5.63
N LYS A 458 -26.76 -6.28 5.66
CA LYS A 458 -25.56 -5.63 6.18
C LYS A 458 -25.28 -5.98 7.65
N GLU A 459 -26.30 -6.30 8.45
CA GLU A 459 -26.13 -6.73 9.84
C GLU A 459 -25.34 -8.05 9.95
N LEU A 460 -25.39 -8.90 8.91
CA LEU A 460 -24.62 -10.14 8.84
C LEU A 460 -23.10 -9.88 8.72
N GLN A 461 -22.68 -8.82 8.03
CA GLN A 461 -21.27 -8.39 8.06
C GLN A 461 -20.85 -8.09 9.50
N GLY A 462 -21.71 -7.39 10.25
CA GLY A 462 -21.47 -7.12 11.67
C GLY A 462 -21.38 -8.37 12.51
N HIS A 463 -22.25 -9.35 12.25
CA HIS A 463 -22.23 -10.64 12.94
C HIS A 463 -20.85 -11.29 12.82
N LEU A 464 -20.30 -11.35 11.61
CA LEU A 464 -18.99 -11.94 11.36
C LEU A 464 -17.85 -11.13 11.99
N LEU A 465 -17.88 -9.79 11.86
CA LEU A 465 -16.86 -8.92 12.44
C LEU A 465 -16.85 -8.97 13.97
N ARG A 466 -18.01 -9.09 14.64
CA ARG A 466 -18.06 -9.32 16.10
C ARG A 466 -17.47 -10.66 16.49
N TYR A 467 -17.65 -11.68 15.66
CA TYR A 467 -17.02 -12.97 15.90
C TYR A 467 -15.49 -12.83 15.84
N ALA A 468 -14.97 -12.23 14.77
CA ALA A 468 -13.54 -11.97 14.61
C ALA A 468 -12.98 -11.10 15.75
N GLU A 469 -13.69 -10.04 16.16
CA GLU A 469 -13.30 -9.18 17.28
C GLU A 469 -13.18 -9.96 18.59
N LYS A 470 -14.19 -10.78 18.91
CA LYS A 470 -14.19 -11.63 20.12
C LYS A 470 -13.06 -12.64 20.07
N LYS A 471 -12.82 -13.25 18.91
CA LYS A 471 -11.73 -14.21 18.72
C LYS A 471 -10.37 -13.53 18.93
N LEU A 472 -10.12 -12.40 18.27
CA LEU A 472 -8.91 -11.61 18.44
C LEU A 472 -8.69 -11.20 19.90
N LYS A 473 -9.75 -10.73 20.57
CA LYS A 473 -9.69 -10.37 22.00
C LYS A 473 -9.30 -11.56 22.88
N SER A 474 -9.82 -12.76 22.59
CA SER A 474 -9.43 -13.99 23.30
C SER A 474 -7.96 -14.38 23.07
N LEU A 475 -7.38 -13.95 21.95
CA LEU A 475 -5.97 -14.15 21.59
C LEU A 475 -5.06 -12.99 22.07
N GLY A 476 -5.60 -12.06 22.87
CA GLY A 476 -4.86 -10.90 23.39
C GLY A 476 -4.59 -9.82 22.33
N LYS A 477 -5.36 -9.78 21.25
CA LYS A 477 -5.25 -8.83 20.15
C LYS A 477 -6.42 -7.86 20.14
N ARG A 478 -6.16 -6.63 19.71
CA ARG A 478 -7.14 -5.59 19.46
C ARG A 478 -7.40 -5.53 17.95
N MET A 479 -8.67 -5.64 17.57
CA MET A 479 -9.07 -5.57 16.17
C MET A 479 -8.90 -4.15 15.65
N VAL A 480 -8.44 -4.04 14.40
CA VAL A 480 -8.48 -2.80 13.63
C VAL A 480 -9.12 -3.09 12.27
N GLY A 481 -9.76 -2.10 11.65
CA GLY A 481 -10.44 -2.30 10.37
C GLY A 481 -10.65 -1.00 9.61
N TRP A 482 -10.97 -1.12 8.32
CA TRP A 482 -11.32 0.01 7.48
C TRP A 482 -12.58 0.72 7.97
N GLU A 483 -12.85 1.88 7.38
CA GLU A 483 -13.93 2.77 7.80
C GLU A 483 -15.26 2.04 7.94
N GLU A 484 -15.60 1.19 6.99
CA GLU A 484 -16.89 0.50 6.91
C GLU A 484 -17.16 -0.45 8.07
N ALA A 485 -16.13 -0.88 8.81
CA ALA A 485 -16.27 -1.70 10.00
C ALA A 485 -17.16 -1.04 11.08
N HIS A 486 -17.23 0.29 11.13
CA HIS A 486 -18.04 1.01 12.12
C HIS A 486 -19.53 1.09 11.76
N HIS A 487 -19.90 0.94 10.48
CA HIS A 487 -21.28 1.15 10.02
C HIS A 487 -22.22 0.11 10.62
N GLY A 488 -23.35 0.52 11.21
CA GLY A 488 -24.39 -0.41 11.70
C GLY A 488 -24.12 -1.00 13.09
N ASP A 489 -23.40 -0.27 13.95
CA ASP A 489 -23.01 -0.71 15.30
C ASP A 489 -22.43 -2.13 15.33
N LYS A 490 -21.62 -2.39 14.30
CA LYS A 490 -21.13 -3.73 13.98
C LYS A 490 -20.10 -4.19 14.98
N VAL A 491 -19.16 -3.34 15.38
CA VAL A 491 -18.02 -3.70 16.22
C VAL A 491 -18.01 -2.88 17.52
N SER A 492 -17.33 -3.37 18.55
CA SER A 492 -17.22 -2.62 19.80
C SER A 492 -16.34 -1.38 19.65
N LYS A 493 -16.47 -0.42 20.58
CA LYS A 493 -15.61 0.79 20.61
C LYS A 493 -14.14 0.47 20.91
N ASP A 494 -13.81 -0.78 21.26
CA ASP A 494 -12.42 -1.23 21.33
C ASP A 494 -11.81 -1.32 19.92
N THR A 495 -12.55 -1.51 18.83
CA THR A 495 -11.96 -1.55 17.48
C THR A 495 -11.36 -0.19 17.08
N VAL A 496 -10.18 -0.19 16.45
CA VAL A 496 -9.58 1.04 15.86
C VAL A 496 -10.00 1.15 14.40
N ILE A 497 -10.43 2.34 13.98
CA ILE A 497 -10.92 2.58 12.62
C ILE A 497 -9.85 3.27 11.77
N TYR A 498 -9.57 2.72 10.59
CA TYR A 498 -8.74 3.33 9.55
C TYR A 498 -9.66 4.09 8.59
N SER A 499 -9.70 5.41 8.71
CA SER A 499 -10.59 6.23 7.89
C SER A 499 -9.90 6.68 6.61
N TRP A 500 -10.43 6.20 5.49
CA TRP A 500 -9.83 6.39 4.16
C TRP A 500 -10.69 7.23 3.21
N LEU A 501 -12.02 7.25 3.40
CA LEU A 501 -12.94 7.99 2.54
C LEU A 501 -12.78 9.50 2.71
N SER A 502 -12.68 9.99 3.95
CA SER A 502 -12.43 11.40 4.23
C SER A 502 -12.08 11.65 5.69
N GLU A 503 -11.41 12.77 5.97
CA GLU A 503 -11.18 13.21 7.34
C GLU A 503 -12.49 13.49 8.10
N LYS A 504 -13.55 13.91 7.42
CA LYS A 504 -14.87 14.10 8.04
C LYS A 504 -15.40 12.80 8.65
N ALA A 505 -15.32 11.71 7.90
CA ALA A 505 -15.75 10.41 8.38
C ALA A 505 -14.90 9.91 9.57
N ALA A 506 -13.59 10.21 9.55
CA ALA A 506 -12.71 9.97 10.68
C ALA A 506 -13.17 10.69 11.96
N LEU A 507 -13.52 11.98 11.84
CA LEU A 507 -14.01 12.78 12.97
C LEU A 507 -15.36 12.27 13.49
N ASP A 508 -16.23 11.78 12.60
CA ASP A 508 -17.52 11.23 13.00
C ASP A 508 -17.35 9.89 13.73
N CYS A 509 -16.40 9.04 13.32
CA CYS A 509 -16.02 7.83 14.07
C CYS A 509 -15.45 8.19 15.45
N ALA A 510 -14.56 9.17 15.51
CA ALA A 510 -13.95 9.60 16.76
C ALA A 510 -14.98 10.19 17.75
N LYS A 511 -15.98 10.94 17.27
CA LYS A 511 -17.09 11.45 18.10
C LYS A 511 -17.96 10.33 18.67
N GLN A 512 -18.05 9.20 17.95
CA GLN A 512 -18.73 7.99 18.42
C GLN A 512 -17.90 7.17 19.42
N GLY A 513 -16.68 7.61 19.75
CA GLY A 513 -15.84 7.03 20.78
C GLY A 513 -14.76 6.05 20.31
N PHE A 514 -14.62 5.84 19.00
CA PHE A 514 -13.56 5.01 18.43
C PHE A 514 -12.21 5.73 18.47
N ASP A 515 -11.13 4.96 18.59
CA ASP A 515 -9.80 5.46 18.21
C ASP A 515 -9.64 5.33 16.70
N VAL A 516 -8.97 6.30 16.06
CA VAL A 516 -8.95 6.45 14.61
C VAL A 516 -7.54 6.70 14.09
N ILE A 517 -7.23 6.10 12.94
CA ILE A 517 -6.03 6.37 12.14
C ILE A 517 -6.48 7.04 10.85
N LEU A 518 -5.85 8.16 10.52
CA LEU A 518 -6.19 8.95 9.33
C LEU A 518 -5.42 8.45 8.11
N GLN A 519 -6.12 8.00 7.08
CA GLN A 519 -5.56 7.57 5.81
C GLN A 519 -6.37 8.09 4.61
N PRO A 520 -6.74 9.39 4.53
CA PRO A 520 -7.62 9.88 3.47
C PRO A 520 -6.98 9.73 2.08
N GLY A 521 -7.65 9.00 1.19
CA GLY A 521 -7.16 8.69 -0.15
C GLY A 521 -6.77 9.90 -0.99
N GLN A 522 -7.39 11.04 -0.74
CA GLN A 522 -7.15 12.30 -1.45
C GLN A 522 -5.76 12.91 -1.18
N PHE A 523 -5.02 12.38 -0.21
CA PHE A 523 -3.72 12.90 0.22
C PHE A 523 -2.68 11.82 0.49
N THR A 524 -3.08 10.65 0.98
CA THR A 524 -2.15 9.67 1.56
C THR A 524 -1.99 8.39 0.74
N TYR A 525 -2.68 8.27 -0.39
CA TYR A 525 -2.56 7.12 -1.30
C TYR A 525 -1.47 7.39 -2.32
N LEU A 526 -0.47 6.52 -2.33
CA LEU A 526 0.76 6.65 -3.10
C LEU A 526 0.67 5.95 -4.46
N ASP A 527 -0.38 5.17 -4.71
CA ASP A 527 -0.76 4.63 -6.02
C ASP A 527 -1.40 5.69 -6.93
N ILE A 528 -1.87 6.79 -6.35
CA ILE A 528 -2.45 7.92 -7.09
C ILE A 528 -1.37 8.61 -7.92
N VAL A 529 -1.71 9.02 -9.15
CA VAL A 529 -0.86 9.80 -10.06
C VAL A 529 -0.27 11.06 -9.41
N GLN A 530 0.97 11.40 -9.79
CA GLN A 530 1.77 12.47 -9.18
C GLN A 530 1.71 13.80 -9.94
N ASP A 531 1.20 13.80 -11.16
CA ASP A 531 0.95 14.99 -11.97
C ASP A 531 -0.22 14.75 -12.92
N TYR A 532 -0.67 15.81 -13.57
CA TYR A 532 -1.78 15.80 -14.52
C TYR A 532 -1.36 15.36 -15.93
N ALA A 533 -0.06 15.13 -16.17
CA ALA A 533 0.42 14.60 -17.44
C ALA A 533 -0.14 13.18 -17.70
N PRO A 534 -0.69 12.89 -18.89
CA PRO A 534 -1.26 11.57 -19.19
C PRO A 534 -0.22 10.44 -19.15
N GLU A 535 1.07 10.77 -19.22
CA GLU A 535 2.20 9.84 -19.07
C GLU A 535 2.43 9.36 -17.63
N GLU A 536 1.90 10.06 -16.63
CA GLU A 536 2.11 9.70 -15.23
C GLU A 536 1.51 8.32 -14.91
N PRO A 537 2.30 7.42 -14.30
CA PRO A 537 1.77 6.15 -13.86
C PRO A 537 0.95 6.32 -12.57
N GLY A 538 -0.09 5.50 -12.45
CA GLY A 538 -0.94 5.45 -11.26
C GLY A 538 -2.41 5.39 -11.64
N VAL A 539 -3.25 5.58 -10.62
CA VAL A 539 -4.71 5.72 -10.74
C VAL A 539 -5.14 7.11 -10.27
N ASP A 540 -6.39 7.51 -10.51
CA ASP A 540 -6.85 8.88 -10.23
C ASP A 540 -8.26 8.94 -9.59
N TRP A 541 -8.76 7.82 -9.05
CA TRP A 541 -10.11 7.74 -8.48
C TRP A 541 -10.31 8.73 -7.31
N ALA A 542 -9.25 9.06 -6.56
CA ALA A 542 -9.25 10.06 -5.49
C ALA A 542 -8.81 11.47 -5.97
N GLY A 543 -8.63 11.65 -7.28
CA GLY A 543 -8.03 12.82 -7.93
C GLY A 543 -6.54 12.65 -8.21
N VAL A 544 -5.85 13.76 -8.46
CA VAL A 544 -4.39 13.81 -8.64
C VAL A 544 -3.74 14.29 -7.35
N THR A 545 -2.65 13.64 -6.94
CA THR A 545 -1.91 13.94 -5.70
C THR A 545 -0.46 14.30 -6.01
N PRO A 546 -0.20 15.54 -6.49
CA PRO A 546 1.15 16.06 -6.62
C PRO A 546 1.85 16.16 -5.26
N LEU A 547 3.17 16.31 -5.28
CA LEU A 547 3.97 16.43 -4.06
C LEU A 547 3.49 17.55 -3.15
N GLU A 548 3.14 18.71 -3.71
CA GLU A 548 2.62 19.86 -2.95
C GLU A 548 1.30 19.51 -2.24
N ARG A 549 0.43 18.71 -2.86
CA ARG A 549 -0.84 18.29 -2.25
C ARG A 549 -0.61 17.29 -1.11
N ALA A 550 0.30 16.34 -1.29
CA ALA A 550 0.70 15.42 -0.22
C ALA A 550 1.34 16.17 0.96
N TYR A 551 2.21 17.16 0.68
CA TYR A 551 2.81 18.03 1.68
C TYR A 551 1.80 18.97 2.34
N GLY A 552 0.83 19.48 1.58
CA GLY A 552 -0.19 20.41 2.06
C GLY A 552 -1.21 19.76 2.99
N TYR A 553 -1.24 18.43 3.08
CA TYR A 553 -2.13 17.73 4.01
C TYR A 553 -1.78 18.08 5.46
N GLU A 554 -2.72 18.75 6.12
CA GLU A 554 -2.64 19.12 7.53
C GLU A 554 -3.75 18.39 8.28
N PRO A 555 -3.43 17.25 8.94
CA PRO A 555 -4.43 16.48 9.65
C PRO A 555 -5.04 17.30 10.79
N LEU A 556 -6.37 17.31 10.87
CA LEU A 556 -7.15 18.02 11.87
C LEU A 556 -7.03 19.54 11.73
N ALA A 557 -6.91 20.06 10.51
CA ALA A 557 -6.74 21.49 10.24
C ALA A 557 -7.83 22.35 10.88
N ASP A 558 -9.08 21.88 10.83
CA ASP A 558 -10.27 22.59 11.31
C ASP A 558 -10.66 22.24 12.76
N VAL A 559 -9.92 21.34 13.41
CA VAL A 559 -10.18 20.95 14.81
C VAL A 559 -9.30 21.77 15.74
N PRO A 560 -9.84 22.45 16.78
CA PRO A 560 -9.02 23.20 17.74
C PRO A 560 -7.95 22.34 18.41
N ALA A 561 -6.79 22.91 18.72
CA ALA A 561 -5.65 22.18 19.31
C ALA A 561 -5.96 21.55 20.69
N ASN A 562 -6.87 22.17 21.44
CA ASN A 562 -7.30 21.72 22.76
C ASN A 562 -8.53 20.80 22.74
N ASP A 563 -9.05 20.45 21.55
CA ASP A 563 -10.23 19.60 21.44
C ASP A 563 -9.92 18.17 21.92
N PRO A 564 -10.70 17.60 22.86
CA PRO A 564 -10.48 16.24 23.34
C PRO A 564 -10.58 15.18 22.24
N LEU A 565 -11.26 15.46 21.12
CA LEU A 565 -11.37 14.57 19.97
C LEU A 565 -9.99 14.19 19.41
N ARG A 566 -9.01 15.11 19.50
CA ARG A 566 -7.63 14.84 19.06
C ARG A 566 -6.99 13.67 19.80
N LYS A 567 -7.43 13.34 21.02
CA LYS A 567 -6.94 12.18 21.78
C LYS A 567 -7.36 10.83 21.19
N ARG A 568 -8.43 10.81 20.39
CA ARG A 568 -8.89 9.62 19.66
C ARG A 568 -8.12 9.41 18.37
N ILE A 569 -7.41 10.41 17.87
CA ILE A 569 -6.64 10.31 16.65
C ILE A 569 -5.25 9.77 17.02
N LEU A 570 -5.00 8.49 16.71
CA LEU A 570 -3.73 7.85 17.02
C LEU A 570 -2.60 8.38 16.14
N GLY A 571 -2.92 8.72 14.90
CA GLY A 571 -1.99 9.32 13.95
C GLY A 571 -2.42 9.14 12.50
N ILE A 572 -1.43 9.08 11.61
CA ILE A 572 -1.64 9.03 10.16
C ILE A 572 -1.01 7.79 9.53
N GLN A 573 -1.57 7.35 8.41
CA GLN A 573 -1.01 6.32 7.56
C GLN A 573 -1.00 6.79 6.10
N CYS A 574 0.01 6.33 5.36
CA CYS A 574 0.00 6.34 3.90
C CYS A 574 -0.11 4.92 3.37
N ALA A 575 -0.61 4.74 2.15
CA ALA A 575 -0.82 3.41 1.57
C ALA A 575 -0.30 3.38 0.14
N LEU A 576 0.28 2.24 -0.23
CA LEU A 576 0.60 1.92 -1.61
C LEU A 576 -0.20 0.67 -1.99
N TRP A 577 -1.31 0.87 -2.71
CA TRP A 577 -2.03 -0.20 -3.40
C TRP A 577 -1.30 -0.58 -4.68
N CYS A 578 -1.35 -1.86 -5.05
CA CYS A 578 -0.41 -2.41 -6.01
C CYS A 578 -1.07 -3.00 -7.26
N GLU A 579 -2.27 -2.57 -7.65
CA GLU A 579 -2.92 -3.00 -8.90
C GLU A 579 -2.01 -2.80 -10.12
N LEU A 580 -1.29 -1.67 -10.18
CA LEU A 580 -0.41 -1.31 -11.31
C LEU A 580 1.08 -1.27 -10.95
N ILE A 581 1.47 -1.89 -9.83
CA ILE A 581 2.81 -1.82 -9.25
C ILE A 581 3.35 -3.23 -9.02
N ASN A 582 4.09 -3.75 -10.00
CA ASN A 582 4.58 -5.14 -9.98
C ASN A 582 6.10 -5.28 -9.91
N ASN A 583 6.84 -4.17 -9.74
CA ASN A 583 8.30 -4.16 -9.70
C ASN A 583 8.84 -3.03 -8.81
N SER A 584 10.11 -3.15 -8.39
CA SER A 584 10.75 -2.19 -7.48
C SER A 584 10.81 -0.77 -8.04
N GLU A 585 11.12 -0.62 -9.33
CA GLU A 585 11.30 0.70 -9.94
C GLU A 585 9.99 1.50 -9.91
N ARG A 586 8.87 0.86 -10.29
CA ARG A 586 7.55 1.48 -10.18
C ARG A 586 7.18 1.76 -8.73
N MET A 587 7.42 0.82 -7.82
CA MET A 587 7.13 1.01 -6.39
C MET A 587 7.84 2.24 -5.84
N GLU A 588 9.16 2.33 -6.04
CA GLU A 588 9.97 3.42 -5.53
C GLU A 588 9.63 4.75 -6.22
N TYR A 589 9.28 4.75 -7.51
CA TYR A 589 8.77 5.94 -8.20
C TYR A 589 7.47 6.48 -7.57
N MET A 590 6.54 5.57 -7.20
CA MET A 590 5.26 5.95 -6.62
C MET A 590 5.37 6.39 -5.15
N LEU A 591 6.30 5.79 -4.39
CA LEU A 591 6.59 6.16 -3.01
C LEU A 591 7.30 7.52 -2.91
N TYR A 592 8.33 7.75 -3.72
CA TYR A 592 9.23 8.89 -3.55
C TYR A 592 9.00 9.98 -4.60
N PRO A 593 8.91 11.26 -4.18
CA PRO A 593 9.25 11.78 -2.85
C PRO A 593 8.08 11.94 -1.86
N ARG A 594 6.83 11.62 -2.24
CA ARG A 594 5.64 11.89 -1.41
C ARG A 594 5.67 11.23 -0.03
N LEU A 595 6.28 10.04 0.09
CA LEU A 595 6.50 9.38 1.38
C LEU A 595 7.22 10.28 2.39
N THR A 596 8.17 11.11 1.93
CA THR A 596 8.93 12.02 2.78
C THR A 596 8.08 13.22 3.25
N ALA A 597 7.13 13.68 2.43
CA ALA A 597 6.16 14.71 2.79
C ALA A 597 5.17 14.18 3.86
N LEU A 598 4.70 12.95 3.68
CA LEU A 598 3.80 12.29 4.64
C LEU A 598 4.51 11.96 5.95
N ALA A 599 5.79 11.60 5.91
CA ALA A 599 6.62 11.47 7.11
C ALA A 599 6.67 12.79 7.90
N GLU A 600 6.86 13.91 7.21
CA GLU A 600 6.87 15.23 7.82
C GLU A 600 5.52 15.60 8.43
N GLY A 601 4.40 15.29 7.76
CA GLY A 601 3.06 15.47 8.32
C GLY A 601 2.80 14.63 9.59
N GLY A 602 3.45 13.47 9.71
CA GLY A 602 3.35 12.59 10.88
C GLY A 602 4.24 12.97 12.06
N TRP A 603 5.32 13.71 11.79
CA TRP A 603 6.38 14.00 12.77
C TRP A 603 6.44 15.46 13.20
N THR A 604 6.46 16.38 12.24
CA THR A 604 6.76 17.79 12.46
C THR A 604 5.50 18.56 12.83
N GLU A 605 5.61 19.42 13.85
CA GLU A 605 4.53 20.29 14.28
C GLU A 605 4.10 21.24 13.16
N LYS A 606 2.79 21.52 13.07
CA LYS A 606 2.21 22.38 12.02
C LYS A 606 2.96 23.71 11.87
N SER A 607 3.36 24.32 13.00
CA SER A 607 4.03 25.61 13.03
C SER A 607 5.47 25.60 12.47
N GLN A 608 6.06 24.43 12.27
CA GLN A 608 7.41 24.25 11.73
C GLN A 608 7.42 23.81 10.26
N ARG A 609 6.26 23.46 9.70
CA ARG A 609 6.09 23.03 8.30
C ARG A 609 5.97 24.23 7.39
N ASP A 610 6.81 24.27 6.36
CA ASP A 610 6.81 25.28 5.31
C ASP A 610 7.20 24.61 3.98
N TRP A 611 6.44 24.89 2.93
CA TRP A 611 6.60 24.20 1.64
C TRP A 611 7.95 24.50 0.98
N LEU A 612 8.41 25.75 1.00
CA LEU A 612 9.68 26.12 0.37
C LEU A 612 10.87 25.57 1.16
N ASP A 613 10.79 25.60 2.48
CA ASP A 613 11.76 24.95 3.37
C ASP A 613 11.83 23.43 3.14
N TYR A 614 10.68 22.76 3.02
CA TYR A 614 10.63 21.34 2.68
C TYR A 614 11.27 21.04 1.32
N LEU A 615 10.94 21.81 0.29
CA LEU A 615 11.56 21.64 -1.03
C LEU A 615 13.07 21.84 -0.99
N ALA A 616 13.57 22.83 -0.24
CA ALA A 616 15.00 23.06 -0.09
C ALA A 616 15.70 21.86 0.58
N ARG A 617 15.09 21.29 1.64
CA ARG A 617 15.60 20.08 2.31
C ARG A 617 15.51 18.86 1.40
N LEU A 618 14.41 18.69 0.68
CA LEU A 618 14.23 17.62 -0.30
C LEU A 618 15.30 17.68 -1.40
N LYS A 619 15.56 18.87 -1.97
CA LYS A 619 16.56 19.05 -3.02
C LYS A 619 17.95 18.59 -2.57
N GLY A 620 18.34 18.91 -1.35
CA GLY A 620 19.60 18.46 -0.77
C GLY A 620 19.59 17.02 -0.27
N HIS A 621 18.41 16.42 -0.08
CA HIS A 621 18.24 15.01 0.30
C HIS A 621 18.27 14.05 -0.89
N LEU A 622 17.87 14.49 -2.10
CA LEU A 622 17.88 13.66 -3.31
C LEU A 622 19.22 12.92 -3.58
N PRO A 623 20.41 13.51 -3.36
CA PRO A 623 21.67 12.79 -3.50
C PRO A 623 21.81 11.54 -2.61
N LEU A 624 21.14 11.52 -1.44
CA LEU A 624 21.09 10.32 -0.60
C LEU A 624 20.25 9.22 -1.26
N LEU A 625 19.09 9.58 -1.83
CA LEU A 625 18.25 8.65 -2.58
C LEU A 625 18.97 8.11 -3.82
N ASP A 626 19.70 8.98 -4.55
CA ASP A 626 20.53 8.58 -5.69
C ASP A 626 21.60 7.57 -5.27
N LYS A 627 22.25 7.81 -4.12
CA LYS A 627 23.26 6.91 -3.56
C LYS A 627 22.69 5.54 -3.20
N GLN A 628 21.46 5.51 -2.69
CA GLN A 628 20.69 4.30 -2.41
C GLN A 628 20.11 3.65 -3.67
N LYS A 629 20.27 4.30 -4.84
CA LYS A 629 19.72 3.90 -6.14
C LYS A 629 18.20 3.76 -6.09
N ILE A 630 17.53 4.74 -5.48
CA ILE A 630 16.08 4.81 -5.43
C ILE A 630 15.60 5.60 -6.67
N PRO A 631 14.85 5.00 -7.60
CA PRO A 631 14.30 5.67 -8.77
C PRO A 631 13.07 6.51 -8.42
N TYR A 632 13.27 7.56 -7.62
CA TYR A 632 12.21 8.49 -7.24
C TYR A 632 11.70 9.30 -8.44
N ARG A 633 10.46 9.80 -8.37
CA ARG A 633 9.95 10.79 -9.33
C ARG A 633 10.71 12.11 -9.14
N ALA A 634 11.52 12.50 -10.14
CA ALA A 634 12.34 13.70 -10.07
C ALA A 634 11.49 14.98 -9.98
N PRO A 635 11.58 15.78 -8.91
CA PRO A 635 10.73 16.97 -8.71
C PRO A 635 11.03 18.14 -9.65
N TRP A 636 12.26 18.25 -10.15
CA TRP A 636 12.76 19.37 -10.98
C TRP A 636 13.21 18.91 -12.38
N LYS A 637 12.46 18.00 -13.01
CA LYS A 637 12.74 17.52 -14.37
C LYS A 637 11.70 17.97 -15.37
#